data_AF-A0A2M7PPG3-F1
#
_entry.id   AF-A0A2M7PPG3-F1
#
_cell.length_a   1.000
_cell.length_b   1.000
_cell.length_c   1.000
_cell.angle_alpha   90.00
_cell.angle_beta   90.00
_cell.angle_gamma   90.00
#
_symmetry.space_group_name_H-M   'P 1'
#
loop_
_entity.id
_entity.type
_entity.pdbx_description
1 polymer ?
#
loop_
_entity_poly.entity_id
_entity_poly.type
_entity_poly.pdbx_seq_one_letter_code
_entity_poly.pdbx_strand_id
1 'polypeptide(L)'
;FGKTHVTAVFSQQQSETKNITVQGGAQTSRFKLTALDYEANKHFFFTQSFRSHYESALAALPIITSDINITKIEVWVTNIGAATEENRSIVAFTDLGEGKNAWIHNQYIHPMPGGSNPSNYANDLMARMDTLRIRDINQVTNYLTGDPLGIGKINYLVAGEDFVKLENARKLKTTEYSINKKLGFISLNTTLNTDQVLAVAVQYTLIGSDSVYQVGEFSDQGVTSPKCLVVKLLKSNNLSTKIPMWNLMMKNVYSIGAYQVQRDNFMFNILYSGNSEGVPTGYFTEGPDDVMGVPLVHLFGLDNLDNQMNPIPGGDGMFDYIDNATTNGGTIQASNGRIFFTKLEPFGSYVHDYIFPNNPELAEKYAYDSLYTLTKAGAEQYPAKNKYILEGLYRSQSGADISLNALNVPQGSVKVTAGGVPLTENVDYTVDYTLGRVKIINDGIMNSGVPINVSLESNSMFNVQQKRMMGIHVDHEINKDFHVGGTLLNLHERPLTQKVNYGDDPISNTMWGLDLSYRTESRWLTKMVDMLPGISTKEVSKINMDGEFAQFIPGHSKAIGNTGTSYIDDFEGAKSTIDLKNTNNWSLATTPQGQPDLFPEAMISGTTGENAFAYGKNRSKLAWYIIDPLFYDERGGLKPKNVDKEEISKNSVRMVLEDEVFPNRVNNQNNIKPNIAVLNLAHYPAERGPYNFDVAENYYSAGVDADGNLEQPETRWSGMMRKIESTDFEASNIEYIEFWMMDPFTEDPDNKGELYINLGEVSEDILRDGRKGYENGLPTTEVVENVDTTIWGRVPSLQALVESFSNAGGSRIHQDVGY
;
A
#
# COMPACT_ATOMS: atom_id res chain seq x y z
N PHE A 1 22.75 -14.86 -58.23
CA PHE A 1 22.52 -15.11 -59.67
C PHE A 1 23.39 -14.17 -60.51
N GLY A 2 24.59 -14.61 -60.92
CA GLY A 2 25.52 -13.71 -61.61
C GLY A 2 25.90 -12.51 -60.74
N LYS A 3 25.65 -11.30 -61.25
CA LYS A 3 25.86 -10.02 -60.55
C LYS A 3 24.71 -9.60 -59.61
N THR A 4 23.67 -10.41 -59.48
CA THR A 4 22.54 -10.14 -58.58
C THR A 4 22.62 -11.04 -57.35
N HIS A 5 22.68 -10.44 -56.17
CA HIS A 5 22.56 -11.11 -54.88
C HIS A 5 21.12 -10.98 -54.38
N VAL A 6 20.54 -12.09 -53.95
CA VAL A 6 19.19 -12.12 -53.38
C VAL A 6 19.31 -12.72 -52.00
N THR A 7 18.96 -11.94 -50.98
CA THR A 7 18.93 -12.35 -49.59
C THR A 7 17.48 -12.41 -49.16
N ALA A 8 17.02 -13.59 -48.75
CA ALA A 8 15.69 -13.76 -48.18
C ALA A 8 15.81 -14.09 -46.69
N VAL A 9 14.94 -13.50 -45.87
CA VAL A 9 14.84 -13.77 -44.45
C VAL A 9 13.42 -14.22 -44.16
N PHE A 10 13.30 -15.38 -43.53
CA PHE A 10 12.10 -15.81 -42.84
C PHE A 10 12.53 -16.12 -41.41
N SER A 11 11.99 -15.38 -40.45
CA SER A 11 12.20 -15.64 -39.04
C SER A 11 10.87 -15.61 -38.30
N GLN A 12 10.74 -16.52 -37.35
CA GLN A 12 9.68 -16.49 -36.37
C GLN A 12 10.37 -16.40 -35.02
N GLN A 13 10.18 -15.27 -34.34
CA GLN A 13 10.77 -15.02 -33.04
C GLN A 13 9.77 -15.44 -31.97
N GLN A 14 10.19 -16.41 -31.15
CA GLN A 14 9.46 -16.89 -29.97
C GLN A 14 10.17 -16.50 -28.66
N SER A 15 11.36 -15.88 -28.73
CA SER A 15 12.19 -15.47 -27.61
C SER A 15 12.84 -14.11 -27.87
N GLU A 16 12.99 -13.27 -26.86
CA GLU A 16 13.46 -11.89 -26.96
C GLU A 16 14.92 -11.78 -26.47
N THR A 17 15.83 -11.39 -27.35
CA THR A 17 17.20 -11.00 -26.96
C THR A 17 17.17 -9.57 -26.44
N LYS A 18 17.48 -9.38 -25.15
CA LYS A 18 17.54 -8.04 -24.54
C LYS A 18 18.98 -7.54 -24.52
N ASN A 19 19.19 -6.34 -25.05
CA ASN A 19 20.45 -5.62 -24.98
C ASN A 19 20.32 -4.44 -24.03
N ILE A 20 21.23 -4.33 -23.07
CA ILE A 20 21.29 -3.28 -22.07
C ILE A 20 22.62 -2.55 -22.25
N THR A 21 22.57 -1.28 -22.63
CA THR A 21 23.75 -0.43 -22.78
C THR A 21 23.90 0.47 -21.57
N VAL A 22 25.06 0.42 -20.91
CA VAL A 22 25.40 1.23 -19.75
C VAL A 22 26.63 2.08 -20.08
N GLN A 23 26.51 3.39 -20.06
CA GLN A 23 27.61 4.31 -20.32
C GLN A 23 27.90 5.13 -19.05
N GLY A 24 29.15 5.10 -18.56
CA GLY A 24 29.58 5.97 -17.45
C GLY A 24 29.32 5.48 -16.02
N GLY A 25 29.25 4.17 -15.76
CA GLY A 25 29.31 3.60 -14.39
C GLY A 25 28.07 3.77 -13.50
N ALA A 26 27.17 4.69 -13.82
CA ALA A 26 25.84 4.78 -13.19
C ALA A 26 24.82 5.25 -14.23
N GLN A 27 23.85 4.39 -14.53
CA GLN A 27 22.75 4.67 -15.45
C GLN A 27 21.93 5.85 -14.92
N THR A 28 21.71 6.87 -15.75
CA THR A 28 20.78 7.94 -15.43
C THR A 28 19.36 7.43 -15.63
N SER A 29 18.58 7.44 -14.56
CA SER A 29 17.18 7.01 -14.54
C SER A 29 16.27 8.22 -14.44
N ARG A 30 15.12 8.16 -15.12
CA ARG A 30 14.04 9.15 -15.00
C ARG A 30 13.05 8.70 -13.95
N PHE A 31 12.47 9.65 -13.23
CA PHE A 31 11.27 9.42 -12.41
C PHE A 31 10.22 10.47 -12.75
N LYS A 32 8.96 10.09 -12.56
CA LYS A 32 7.80 10.95 -12.69
C LYS A 32 6.77 10.51 -11.66
N LEU A 33 6.34 11.46 -10.84
CA LEU A 33 5.35 11.31 -9.78
C LEU A 33 4.31 12.42 -9.93
N THR A 34 3.16 12.25 -9.30
CA THR A 34 2.14 13.29 -9.12
C THR A 34 2.15 13.79 -7.68
N ALA A 35 1.45 14.89 -7.38
CA ALA A 35 1.27 15.33 -5.99
C ALA A 35 0.55 14.28 -5.13
N LEU A 36 -0.23 13.38 -5.73
CA LEU A 36 -0.90 12.29 -5.03
C LEU A 36 0.06 11.18 -4.55
N ASP A 37 1.27 11.10 -5.13
CA ASP A 37 2.23 10.00 -4.91
C ASP A 37 3.10 10.14 -3.65
N TYR A 38 2.66 10.94 -2.67
CA TYR A 38 3.32 11.01 -1.37
C TYR A 38 3.29 9.65 -0.64
N GLU A 39 4.28 9.41 0.23
CA GLU A 39 4.34 8.20 1.06
C GLU A 39 3.40 8.30 2.27
N ALA A 40 2.17 7.80 2.12
CA ALA A 40 1.20 7.67 3.21
C ALA A 40 1.64 6.63 4.26
N ASN A 41 1.15 6.77 5.50
CA ASN A 41 1.31 5.82 6.61
C ASN A 41 2.76 5.44 6.98
N LYS A 42 3.71 6.36 6.79
CA LYS A 42 5.14 6.09 6.99
C LYS A 42 5.90 7.16 7.77
N HIS A 43 5.51 8.42 7.62
CA HIS A 43 6.21 9.57 8.18
C HIS A 43 5.27 10.34 9.11
N PHE A 44 5.65 10.54 10.37
CA PHE A 44 4.78 11.13 11.39
C PHE A 44 5.52 12.10 12.32
N PHE A 45 4.94 13.27 12.56
CA PHE A 45 5.35 14.16 13.66
C PHE A 45 4.92 13.58 15.01
N PHE A 46 5.70 13.83 16.08
CA PHE A 46 5.34 13.29 17.39
C PHE A 46 4.19 14.04 18.08
N THR A 47 4.01 15.34 17.79
CA THR A 47 2.95 16.22 18.33
C THR A 47 2.68 17.37 17.35
N GLN A 48 1.57 18.08 17.53
CA GLN A 48 1.25 19.26 16.69
C GLN A 48 2.26 20.38 16.86
N SER A 49 2.90 20.48 18.05
CA SER A 49 3.95 21.45 18.27
C SER A 49 5.13 21.23 17.33
N PHE A 50 5.64 20.00 17.21
CA PHE A 50 6.74 19.68 16.29
C PHE A 50 6.36 19.98 14.83
N ARG A 51 5.14 19.60 14.43
CA ARG A 51 4.58 19.94 13.13
C ARG A 51 4.62 21.44 12.87
N SER A 52 4.15 22.26 13.82
CA SER A 52 4.06 23.72 13.67
C SER A 52 5.42 24.42 13.55
N HIS A 53 6.50 23.81 14.03
CA HIS A 53 7.87 24.34 13.92
C HIS A 53 8.61 23.85 12.66
N TYR A 54 8.06 22.91 11.90
CA TYR A 54 8.75 22.27 10.78
C TYR A 54 9.19 23.30 9.71
N GLU A 55 8.27 24.15 9.26
CA GLU A 55 8.57 25.10 8.17
C GLU A 55 9.52 26.22 8.60
N SER A 56 9.36 26.71 9.83
CA SER A 56 10.23 27.77 10.38
C SER A 56 11.63 27.25 10.68
N ALA A 57 11.78 25.98 11.08
CA ALA A 57 13.06 25.34 11.28
C ALA A 57 13.83 25.08 9.97
N LEU A 58 13.12 25.02 8.84
CA LEU A 58 13.68 24.80 7.50
C LEU A 58 13.80 26.09 6.67
N ALA A 59 13.41 27.25 7.20
CA ALA A 59 13.40 28.50 6.46
C ALA A 59 14.81 29.01 6.07
N ALA A 60 15.85 28.60 6.80
CA ALA A 60 17.23 29.06 6.63
C ALA A 60 18.19 27.92 6.26
N LEU A 61 17.74 26.97 5.44
CA LEU A 61 18.58 25.90 4.91
C LEU A 61 19.89 26.46 4.32
N PRO A 62 21.03 25.75 4.46
CA PRO A 62 21.18 24.39 5.01
C PRO A 62 21.20 24.34 6.56
N ILE A 63 21.07 25.47 7.25
CA ILE A 63 21.08 25.52 8.71
C ILE A 63 19.68 25.28 9.26
N ILE A 64 19.53 24.25 10.09
CA ILE A 64 18.26 23.96 10.75
C ILE A 64 18.11 24.81 12.01
N THR A 65 17.16 25.74 11.97
CA THR A 65 16.84 26.66 13.07
C THR A 65 15.81 26.03 14.01
N SER A 66 16.20 24.97 14.71
CA SER A 66 15.38 24.32 15.74
C SER A 66 16.08 24.40 17.09
N ASP A 67 15.30 24.70 18.13
CA ASP A 67 15.69 24.65 19.53
C ASP A 67 15.45 23.27 20.17
N ILE A 68 14.83 22.34 19.45
CA ILE A 68 14.49 21.01 19.95
C ILE A 68 15.65 20.03 19.73
N ASN A 69 15.90 19.21 20.76
CA ASN A 69 16.77 18.06 20.64
C ASN A 69 16.16 16.83 21.35
N ILE A 70 15.78 15.82 20.55
CA ILE A 70 15.24 14.55 21.08
C ILE A 70 16.37 13.69 21.65
N THR A 71 16.25 13.36 22.93
CA THR A 71 17.23 12.57 23.68
C THR A 71 16.89 11.08 23.69
N LYS A 72 15.60 10.74 23.78
CA LYS A 72 15.12 9.35 23.87
C LYS A 72 13.75 9.18 23.20
N ILE A 73 13.54 8.00 22.61
CA ILE A 73 12.27 7.61 22.01
C ILE A 73 12.03 6.10 22.10
N GLU A 74 10.79 5.71 22.31
CA GLU A 74 10.28 4.35 22.10
C GLU A 74 9.08 4.42 21.16
N VAL A 75 9.01 3.47 20.23
CA VAL A 75 7.99 3.40 19.19
C VAL A 75 7.29 2.07 19.32
N TRP A 76 5.96 2.11 19.39
CA TRP A 76 5.10 0.96 19.64
C TRP A 76 4.12 0.80 18.47
N VAL A 77 4.00 -0.42 17.96
CA VAL A 77 3.08 -0.77 16.87
C VAL A 77 2.24 -1.99 17.22
N THR A 78 1.10 -2.14 16.53
CA THR A 78 0.31 -3.38 16.57
C THR A 78 1.19 -4.57 16.17
N ASN A 79 1.18 -5.62 17.00
CA ASN A 79 1.90 -6.85 16.72
C ASN A 79 1.07 -7.76 15.79
N ILE A 80 1.63 -8.18 14.65
CA ILE A 80 0.94 -8.99 13.61
C ILE A 80 1.37 -10.47 13.66
N GLY A 81 2.04 -10.91 14.73
CA GLY A 81 2.53 -12.28 14.86
C GLY A 81 2.80 -12.68 16.30
N ALA A 82 3.44 -13.83 16.49
CA ALA A 82 3.78 -14.32 17.83
C ALA A 82 4.61 -13.29 18.60
N ALA A 83 4.20 -13.02 19.83
CA ALA A 83 4.79 -12.00 20.69
C ALA A 83 6.15 -12.47 21.26
N THR A 84 7.24 -12.40 20.48
CA THR A 84 8.51 -13.05 20.84
C THR A 84 9.53 -12.18 21.60
N GLU A 85 9.55 -10.85 21.45
CA GLU A 85 10.54 -9.96 22.11
C GLU A 85 9.97 -8.57 22.48
N GLU A 86 10.28 -8.06 23.68
CA GLU A 86 10.00 -6.69 24.18
C GLU A 86 8.56 -6.14 23.99
N ASN A 87 7.54 -6.98 24.18
CA ASN A 87 6.14 -6.56 24.07
C ASN A 87 5.60 -5.96 25.37
N ARG A 88 4.71 -4.96 25.24
CA ARG A 88 4.04 -4.32 26.38
C ARG A 88 2.58 -4.04 26.05
N SER A 89 1.72 -4.15 27.05
CA SER A 89 0.42 -3.50 27.00
C SER A 89 0.59 -1.98 27.01
N ILE A 90 -0.13 -1.28 26.15
CA ILE A 90 -0.12 0.18 26.09
C ILE A 90 -1.53 0.76 25.99
N VAL A 91 -1.69 1.97 26.50
CA VAL A 91 -2.83 2.85 26.26
C VAL A 91 -2.29 4.10 25.58
N ALA A 92 -2.64 4.27 24.31
CA ALA A 92 -2.22 5.37 23.49
C ALA A 92 -3.32 6.43 23.44
N PHE A 93 -3.02 7.67 23.80
CA PHE A 93 -3.98 8.77 23.76
C PHE A 93 -3.69 9.76 22.63
N THR A 94 -4.74 10.24 22.00
CA THR A 94 -4.68 11.25 20.93
C THR A 94 -4.24 12.59 21.46
N ASP A 95 -4.72 13.02 22.62
CA ASP A 95 -4.45 14.38 23.13
C ASP A 95 -3.24 14.46 24.06
N LEU A 96 -2.55 13.37 24.34
CA LEU A 96 -1.36 13.41 25.20
C LEU A 96 -0.29 14.33 24.60
N GLY A 97 0.28 15.22 25.42
CA GLY A 97 1.31 16.15 24.96
C GLY A 97 0.80 17.38 24.19
N GLU A 98 -0.50 17.54 23.96
CA GLU A 98 -1.06 18.69 23.24
C GLU A 98 -1.42 19.85 24.18
N GLY A 99 -0.71 20.97 24.03
CA GLY A 99 -0.79 22.12 24.95
C GLY A 99 -1.63 23.31 24.47
N LYS A 100 -2.29 23.22 23.30
CA LYS A 100 -3.13 24.28 22.75
C LYS A 100 -4.51 23.73 22.42
N ASN A 101 -5.55 24.52 22.68
CA ASN A 101 -6.94 24.11 22.44
C ASN A 101 -7.22 23.71 20.97
N ALA A 102 -6.54 24.33 20.00
CA ALA A 102 -6.68 23.99 18.58
C ALA A 102 -6.05 22.64 18.20
N TRP A 103 -5.23 22.05 19.08
CA TRP A 103 -4.53 20.78 18.86
C TRP A 103 -5.16 19.61 19.60
N ILE A 104 -6.03 19.92 20.58
CA ILE A 104 -6.75 18.95 21.40
C ILE A 104 -8.04 18.58 20.65
N HIS A 105 -8.26 17.28 20.47
CA HIS A 105 -9.46 16.74 19.85
C HIS A 105 -10.65 16.78 20.82
N ASN A 106 -10.45 16.33 22.05
CA ASN A 106 -11.53 16.19 23.02
C ASN A 106 -11.88 17.53 23.66
N GLN A 107 -13.14 17.95 23.50
CA GLN A 107 -13.63 19.23 24.04
C GLN A 107 -13.58 19.33 25.58
N TYR A 108 -13.44 18.21 26.30
CA TYR A 108 -13.40 18.17 27.77
C TYR A 108 -11.98 18.13 28.34
N ILE A 109 -10.97 18.04 27.48
CA ILE A 109 -9.56 18.16 27.84
C ILE A 109 -9.14 19.61 27.59
N HIS A 110 -8.41 20.17 28.54
CA HIS A 110 -8.03 21.58 28.50
C HIS A 110 -6.52 21.76 28.69
N PRO A 111 -5.92 22.72 27.96
CA PRO A 111 -4.50 23.01 28.13
C PRO A 111 -4.20 23.54 29.53
N MET A 112 -3.09 23.13 30.12
CA MET A 112 -2.65 23.63 31.44
C MET A 112 -1.88 24.96 31.29
N PRO A 113 -1.98 25.89 32.26
CA PRO A 113 -1.17 27.09 32.28
C PRO A 113 0.33 26.76 32.22
N GLY A 114 1.06 27.34 31.26
CA GLY A 114 2.49 27.04 31.03
C GLY A 114 2.77 25.76 30.24
N GLY A 115 1.74 25.01 29.84
CA GLY A 115 1.83 23.79 29.02
C GLY A 115 2.12 24.02 27.54
N SER A 116 2.77 25.13 27.16
CA SER A 116 3.02 25.46 25.74
C SER A 116 3.93 24.45 25.05
N ASN A 117 4.82 23.81 25.81
CA ASN A 117 5.75 22.80 25.33
C ASN A 117 5.16 21.39 25.56
N PRO A 118 5.21 20.51 24.56
CA PRO A 118 4.72 19.15 24.69
C PRO A 118 5.26 18.40 25.91
N SER A 119 4.36 17.98 26.79
CA SER A 119 4.69 17.13 27.93
C SER A 119 3.47 16.37 28.42
N ASN A 120 3.67 15.38 29.30
CA ASN A 120 2.59 14.68 30.00
C ASN A 120 1.67 15.62 30.80
N TYR A 121 2.10 16.85 31.03
CA TYR A 121 1.37 17.90 31.77
C TYR A 121 1.03 19.11 30.89
N ALA A 122 1.09 18.97 29.55
CA ALA A 122 0.69 20.05 28.65
C ALA A 122 -0.81 20.37 28.73
N ASN A 123 -1.62 19.37 29.09
CA ASN A 123 -3.05 19.47 29.33
C ASN A 123 -3.46 18.67 30.59
N ASP A 124 -4.72 18.80 30.97
CA ASP A 124 -5.29 18.23 32.18
C ASP A 124 -5.66 16.73 32.08
N LEU A 125 -5.43 16.09 30.93
CA LEU A 125 -5.77 14.69 30.66
C LEU A 125 -5.26 13.74 31.75
N MET A 126 -3.95 13.74 31.97
CA MET A 126 -3.31 12.83 32.93
C MET A 126 -3.57 13.23 34.38
N ALA A 127 -3.86 14.50 34.65
CA ALA A 127 -4.12 15.01 36.00
C ALA A 127 -5.51 14.60 36.52
N ARG A 128 -6.47 14.38 35.62
CA ARG A 128 -7.87 14.05 35.95
C ARG A 128 -8.18 12.57 35.91
N MET A 129 -7.32 11.76 35.28
CA MET A 129 -7.53 10.32 35.15
C MET A 129 -7.04 9.51 36.36
N ASP A 130 -7.76 8.44 36.68
CA ASP A 130 -7.32 7.42 37.62
C ASP A 130 -6.26 6.54 36.96
N THR A 131 -5.00 6.85 37.27
CA THR A 131 -3.87 6.10 36.75
C THR A 131 -3.90 4.62 37.11
N LEU A 132 -4.56 4.18 38.19
CA LEU A 132 -4.61 2.76 38.55
C LEU A 132 -5.49 1.98 37.57
N ARG A 133 -6.58 2.58 37.09
CA ARG A 133 -7.52 1.95 36.15
C ARG A 133 -6.97 1.85 34.74
N ILE A 134 -6.27 2.88 34.26
CA ILE A 134 -5.65 2.85 32.93
C ILE A 134 -4.43 1.91 32.84
N ARG A 135 -3.91 1.46 33.98
CA ARG A 135 -2.79 0.48 34.04
C ARG A 135 -3.25 -0.94 33.83
N ASP A 136 -4.52 -1.24 34.07
CA ASP A 136 -5.10 -2.55 33.82
C ASP A 136 -5.84 -2.52 32.48
N ILE A 137 -5.27 -3.17 31.47
CA ILE A 137 -5.81 -3.20 30.10
C ILE A 137 -7.28 -3.65 30.03
N ASN A 138 -7.70 -4.48 30.98
CA ASN A 138 -9.06 -4.99 31.08
C ASN A 138 -10.06 -3.93 31.56
N GLN A 139 -9.60 -2.95 32.34
CA GLN A 139 -10.44 -1.87 32.84
C GLN A 139 -10.47 -0.65 31.93
N VAL A 140 -9.45 -0.48 31.07
CA VAL A 140 -9.26 0.71 30.22
C VAL A 140 -10.52 1.08 29.45
N THR A 141 -11.12 0.13 28.70
CA THR A 141 -12.30 0.42 27.87
C THR A 141 -13.47 0.89 28.72
N ASN A 142 -13.89 0.09 29.70
CA ASN A 142 -15.04 0.41 30.56
C ASN A 142 -14.83 1.70 31.37
N TYR A 143 -13.60 1.96 31.81
CA TYR A 143 -13.27 3.18 32.52
C TYR A 143 -13.31 4.41 31.61
N LEU A 144 -12.66 4.36 30.46
CA LEU A 144 -12.52 5.51 29.57
C LEU A 144 -13.83 5.85 28.83
N THR A 145 -14.61 4.86 28.43
CA THR A 145 -15.93 5.11 27.80
C THR A 145 -17.01 5.42 28.84
N GLY A 146 -16.74 5.22 30.14
CA GLY A 146 -17.62 5.62 31.23
C GLY A 146 -17.53 7.13 31.50
N ASP A 147 -17.34 7.49 32.76
CA ASP A 147 -17.12 8.88 33.18
C ASP A 147 -15.74 9.08 33.83
N PRO A 148 -14.64 8.92 33.07
CA PRO A 148 -13.30 8.94 33.65
C PRO A 148 -12.90 10.29 34.24
N LEU A 149 -13.47 11.39 33.73
CA LEU A 149 -13.22 12.77 34.16
C LEU A 149 -14.25 13.31 35.17
N GLY A 150 -15.24 12.50 35.58
CA GLY A 150 -16.25 12.85 36.60
C GLY A 150 -17.20 13.99 36.20
N ILE A 151 -17.56 14.09 34.93
CA ILE A 151 -18.39 15.17 34.36
C ILE A 151 -19.88 14.81 34.23
N GLY A 152 -20.29 13.62 34.69
CA GLY A 152 -21.67 13.14 34.65
C GLY A 152 -22.16 12.73 33.26
N LYS A 153 -21.24 12.43 32.34
CA LYS A 153 -21.53 11.96 30.97
C LYS A 153 -20.83 10.64 30.72
N ILE A 154 -21.28 9.89 29.72
CA ILE A 154 -20.62 8.68 29.23
C ILE A 154 -20.31 8.81 27.74
N ASN A 155 -19.42 7.97 27.23
CA ASN A 155 -19.04 7.87 25.80
C ASN A 155 -18.52 9.18 25.19
N TYR A 156 -17.86 10.03 25.99
CA TYR A 156 -17.21 11.25 25.49
C TYR A 156 -15.71 11.09 25.23
N LEU A 157 -15.12 9.95 25.61
CA LEU A 157 -13.83 9.47 25.13
C LEU A 157 -14.10 8.23 24.29
N VAL A 158 -13.93 8.35 22.99
CA VAL A 158 -14.28 7.34 22.00
C VAL A 158 -13.05 6.50 21.67
N ALA A 159 -13.19 5.18 21.78
CA ALA A 159 -12.12 4.26 21.38
C ALA A 159 -11.87 4.37 19.87
N GLY A 160 -10.62 4.41 19.45
CA GLY A 160 -10.23 4.63 18.06
C GLY A 160 -10.07 6.11 17.67
N GLU A 161 -10.70 7.04 18.39
CA GLU A 161 -10.57 8.49 18.13
C GLU A 161 -9.75 9.20 19.22
N ASP A 162 -10.13 9.04 20.49
CA ASP A 162 -9.46 9.66 21.63
C ASP A 162 -8.35 8.79 22.23
N PHE A 163 -8.53 7.47 22.19
CA PHE A 163 -7.59 6.51 22.72
C PHE A 163 -7.64 5.17 22.00
N VAL A 164 -6.53 4.44 22.05
CA VAL A 164 -6.44 3.04 21.62
C VAL A 164 -5.72 2.25 22.71
N LYS A 165 -6.24 1.06 23.03
CA LYS A 165 -5.51 0.08 23.86
C LYS A 165 -4.93 -1.00 22.96
N LEU A 166 -3.70 -1.39 23.21
CA LEU A 166 -3.07 -2.54 22.57
C LEU A 166 -2.53 -3.48 23.63
N GLU A 167 -2.92 -4.74 23.53
CA GLU A 167 -2.27 -5.83 24.25
C GLU A 167 -1.04 -6.29 23.46
N ASN A 168 0.08 -6.52 24.13
CA ASN A 168 1.32 -6.99 23.49
C ASN A 168 1.78 -6.14 22.29
N ALA A 169 1.72 -4.81 22.40
CA ALA A 169 2.28 -3.92 21.39
C ALA A 169 3.79 -4.18 21.25
N ARG A 170 4.26 -4.23 20.00
CA ARG A 170 5.66 -4.49 19.68
C ARG A 170 6.45 -3.19 19.72
N LYS A 171 7.52 -3.18 20.49
CA LYS A 171 8.52 -2.11 20.43
C LYS A 171 9.35 -2.25 19.15
N LEU A 172 9.38 -1.22 18.31
CA LEU A 172 10.24 -1.22 17.13
C LEU A 172 11.71 -1.06 17.53
N LYS A 173 12.58 -1.79 16.84
CA LYS A 173 14.03 -1.66 16.94
C LYS A 173 14.48 -0.40 16.22
N THR A 174 15.58 0.21 16.67
CA THR A 174 16.14 1.43 16.06
C THR A 174 16.58 1.24 14.60
N THR A 175 16.70 0.01 14.12
CA THR A 175 16.99 -0.33 12.71
C THR A 175 15.74 -0.32 11.82
N GLU A 176 14.54 -0.29 12.40
CA GLU A 176 13.26 -0.37 11.68
C GLU A 176 12.68 1.02 11.33
N TYR A 177 13.30 2.08 11.86
CA TYR A 177 12.88 3.46 11.63
C TYR A 177 14.07 4.42 11.69
N SER A 178 13.86 5.64 11.19
CA SER A 178 14.76 6.78 11.34
C SER A 178 14.03 7.94 12.00
N ILE A 179 14.77 8.81 12.70
CA ILE A 179 14.19 9.94 13.46
C ILE A 179 14.97 11.20 13.19
N ASN A 180 14.22 12.27 12.96
CA ASN A 180 14.79 13.60 12.92
C ASN A 180 14.72 14.22 14.33
N LYS A 181 15.86 14.22 15.03
CA LYS A 181 15.93 14.68 16.42
C LYS A 181 15.72 16.19 16.59
N LYS A 182 15.84 16.96 15.51
CA LYS A 182 15.69 18.43 15.49
C LYS A 182 14.29 18.87 15.07
N LEU A 183 13.69 18.17 14.11
CA LEU A 183 12.37 18.51 13.55
C LEU A 183 11.22 17.75 14.21
N GLY A 184 11.50 16.67 14.96
CA GLY A 184 10.49 15.99 15.76
C GLY A 184 9.54 15.10 14.97
N PHE A 185 10.08 14.30 14.04
CA PHE A 185 9.31 13.29 13.31
C PHE A 185 10.05 11.95 13.21
N ILE A 186 9.29 10.89 12.93
CA ILE A 186 9.74 9.54 12.63
C ILE A 186 9.45 9.18 11.17
N SER A 187 10.35 8.41 10.56
CA SER A 187 10.20 7.82 9.24
C SER A 187 10.41 6.31 9.35
N LEU A 188 9.36 5.53 9.12
CA LEU A 188 9.39 4.07 9.21
C LEU A 188 10.01 3.46 7.95
N ASN A 189 10.67 2.32 8.07
CA ASN A 189 11.21 1.61 6.89
C ASN A 189 10.11 0.88 6.10
N THR A 190 9.08 0.41 6.81
CA THR A 190 7.91 -0.27 6.26
C THR A 190 6.67 0.60 6.42
N THR A 191 5.80 0.60 5.41
CA THR A 191 4.50 1.27 5.48
C THR A 191 3.58 0.51 6.41
N LEU A 192 2.81 1.22 7.24
CA LEU A 192 1.81 0.62 8.12
C LEU A 192 0.51 0.37 7.37
N ASN A 193 -0.15 -0.76 7.65
CA ASN A 193 -1.50 -1.03 7.18
C ASN A 193 -2.52 -0.08 7.85
N THR A 194 -3.69 0.06 7.23
CA THR A 194 -4.75 0.95 7.69
C THR A 194 -5.26 0.56 9.10
N ASP A 195 -5.28 -0.72 9.43
CA ASP A 195 -5.71 -1.26 10.74
C ASP A 195 -4.62 -1.23 11.83
N GLN A 196 -3.36 -0.91 11.47
CA GLN A 196 -2.27 -0.85 12.44
C GLN A 196 -2.21 0.47 13.19
N VAL A 197 -1.87 0.38 14.47
CA VAL A 197 -1.71 1.52 15.37
C VAL A 197 -0.23 1.86 15.49
N LEU A 198 0.08 3.15 15.55
CA LEU A 198 1.41 3.69 15.83
C LEU A 198 1.34 4.61 17.04
N ALA A 199 2.16 4.34 18.04
CA ALA A 199 2.27 5.16 19.23
C ALA A 199 3.72 5.37 19.65
N VAL A 200 3.99 6.45 20.39
CA VAL A 200 5.35 6.82 20.81
C VAL A 200 5.40 7.31 22.25
N ALA A 201 6.56 7.11 22.87
CA ALA A 201 7.00 7.86 24.03
C ALA A 201 8.28 8.62 23.64
N VAL A 202 8.32 9.94 23.88
CA VAL A 202 9.42 10.81 23.47
C VAL A 202 9.90 11.68 24.62
N GLN A 203 11.21 11.85 24.70
CA GLN A 203 11.90 12.74 25.64
C GLN A 203 12.79 13.68 24.85
N TYR A 204 12.77 14.96 25.21
CA TYR A 204 13.54 15.99 24.52
C TYR A 204 13.93 17.13 25.44
N THR A 205 14.91 17.90 25.01
CA THR A 205 15.39 19.12 25.66
C THR A 205 15.23 20.30 24.71
N LEU A 206 15.07 21.50 25.26
CA LEU A 206 15.07 22.74 24.49
C LEU A 206 16.38 23.51 24.73
N ILE A 207 16.98 24.03 23.67
CA ILE A 207 18.18 24.87 23.78
C ILE A 207 17.83 26.13 24.58
N GLY A 208 18.55 26.37 25.67
CA GLY A 208 18.31 27.50 26.57
C GLY A 208 17.32 27.22 27.71
N SER A 209 16.85 25.97 27.86
CA SER A 209 16.08 25.52 29.03
C SER A 209 16.76 24.34 29.72
N ASP A 210 16.81 24.37 31.06
CA ASP A 210 17.34 23.25 31.87
C ASP A 210 16.32 22.13 32.08
N SER A 211 15.10 22.28 31.55
CA SER A 211 14.02 21.29 31.72
C SER A 211 14.07 20.19 30.68
N VAL A 212 13.86 18.95 31.13
CA VAL A 212 13.63 17.79 30.25
C VAL A 212 12.13 17.60 30.10
N TYR A 213 11.65 17.60 28.86
CA TYR A 213 10.25 17.39 28.52
C TYR A 213 10.04 15.93 28.10
N GLN A 214 8.89 15.38 28.48
CA GLN A 214 8.53 14.00 28.18
C GLN A 214 7.05 13.90 27.84
N VAL A 215 6.75 13.21 26.73
CA VAL A 215 5.39 12.83 26.30
C VAL A 215 5.33 11.30 26.24
N GLY A 216 4.37 10.70 26.94
CA GLY A 216 4.28 9.27 27.17
C GLY A 216 5.20 8.79 28.29
N GLU A 217 5.31 7.47 28.40
CA GLU A 217 6.09 6.77 29.41
C GLU A 217 6.99 5.73 28.76
N PHE A 218 8.22 5.63 29.26
CA PHE A 218 9.18 4.65 28.78
C PHE A 218 9.07 3.33 29.53
N SER A 219 9.41 2.24 28.86
CA SER A 219 9.38 0.89 29.42
C SER A 219 10.28 0.68 30.66
N ASP A 220 11.29 1.55 30.85
CA ASP A 220 12.26 1.50 31.93
C ASP A 220 11.95 2.44 33.12
N GLN A 221 10.79 3.11 33.13
CA GLN A 221 10.40 4.07 34.17
C GLN A 221 9.58 3.46 35.33
N GLY A 222 9.77 2.17 35.62
CA GLY A 222 9.20 1.50 36.81
C GLY A 222 7.77 0.96 36.65
N VAL A 223 7.13 1.13 35.50
CA VAL A 223 5.87 0.43 35.17
C VAL A 223 6.24 -0.95 34.62
N THR A 224 5.96 -2.01 35.37
CA THR A 224 6.28 -3.40 34.99
C THR A 224 5.09 -4.10 34.33
N SER A 225 5.36 -4.98 33.36
CA SER A 225 4.35 -5.85 32.75
C SER A 225 3.64 -6.68 33.83
N PRO A 226 2.30 -6.90 33.77
CA PRO A 226 1.37 -6.63 32.66
C PRO A 226 0.77 -5.21 32.62
N LYS A 227 1.23 -4.28 33.48
CA LYS A 227 0.65 -2.94 33.54
C LYS A 227 0.89 -2.16 32.24
N CYS A 228 -0.15 -1.47 31.78
CA CYS A 228 -0.11 -0.64 30.59
C CYS A 228 0.83 0.55 30.74
N LEU A 229 1.61 0.83 29.70
CA LEU A 229 2.28 2.12 29.53
C LEU A 229 1.32 3.14 28.92
N VAL A 230 1.41 4.39 29.34
CA VAL A 230 0.67 5.49 28.72
C VAL A 230 1.56 6.14 27.66
N VAL A 231 1.09 6.20 26.42
CA VAL A 231 1.87 6.70 25.28
C VAL A 231 1.04 7.63 24.39
N LYS A 232 1.70 8.36 23.49
CA LYS A 232 1.05 9.25 22.53
C LYS A 232 0.68 8.49 21.27
N LEU A 233 -0.58 8.59 20.85
CA LEU A 233 -1.08 8.02 19.60
C LEU A 233 -0.69 8.93 18.41
N LEU A 234 -0.11 8.33 17.36
CA LEU A 234 0.23 9.00 16.10
C LEU A 234 -0.65 8.53 14.94
N LYS A 235 -1.06 7.26 14.95
CA LYS A 235 -1.99 6.65 14.01
C LYS A 235 -2.88 5.65 14.76
N SER A 236 -4.18 5.76 14.54
CA SER A 236 -5.18 4.82 15.06
C SER A 236 -5.50 3.69 14.07
N ASN A 237 -6.21 2.67 14.53
CA ASN A 237 -6.82 1.64 13.70
C ASN A 237 -8.10 2.14 13.01
N ASN A 238 -8.75 3.17 13.56
CA ASN A 238 -9.85 3.89 12.91
C ASN A 238 -9.31 5.16 12.25
N LEU A 239 -9.48 5.27 10.93
CA LEU A 239 -8.99 6.41 10.17
C LEU A 239 -10.04 7.52 10.11
N SER A 240 -9.76 8.63 10.79
CA SER A 240 -10.58 9.85 10.69
C SER A 240 -9.73 11.02 10.23
N THR A 241 -10.12 11.67 9.11
CA THR A 241 -9.43 12.86 8.59
C THR A 241 -9.87 14.15 9.27
N LYS A 242 -10.93 14.10 10.10
CA LYS A 242 -11.53 15.26 10.77
C LYS A 242 -10.89 15.60 12.12
N ILE A 243 -10.03 14.73 12.63
CA ILE A 243 -9.37 14.90 13.93
C ILE A 243 -7.94 15.42 13.77
N PRO A 244 -7.41 16.23 14.71
CA PRO A 244 -6.06 16.78 14.61
C PRO A 244 -4.96 15.73 14.38
N MET A 245 -5.12 14.51 14.91
CA MET A 245 -4.17 13.41 14.70
C MET A 245 -3.85 13.15 13.22
N TRP A 246 -4.81 13.32 12.32
CA TRP A 246 -4.61 13.18 10.86
C TRP A 246 -3.49 14.09 10.32
N ASN A 247 -3.31 15.25 10.94
CA ASN A 247 -2.31 16.24 10.54
C ASN A 247 -0.89 15.85 10.98
N LEU A 248 -0.74 14.89 11.90
CA LEU A 248 0.57 14.38 12.31
C LEU A 248 1.24 13.55 11.21
N MET A 249 0.46 12.92 10.33
CA MET A 249 1.00 12.23 9.16
C MET A 249 1.54 13.26 8.16
N MET A 250 2.82 13.12 7.82
CA MET A 250 3.49 13.95 6.82
C MET A 250 3.04 13.56 5.42
N LYS A 251 2.59 14.55 4.63
CA LYS A 251 2.08 14.38 3.26
C LYS A 251 2.97 15.10 2.23
N ASN A 252 4.20 15.38 2.63
CA ASN A 252 5.17 16.21 1.91
C ASN A 252 6.47 15.45 1.60
N VAL A 253 6.41 14.10 1.64
CA VAL A 253 7.54 13.20 1.38
C VAL A 253 7.22 12.29 0.20
N TYR A 254 8.07 12.30 -0.81
CA TYR A 254 7.86 11.59 -2.08
C TYR A 254 9.00 10.60 -2.33
N SER A 255 8.66 9.33 -2.54
CA SER A 255 9.67 8.33 -2.90
C SER A 255 9.82 8.25 -4.41
N ILE A 256 11.05 8.42 -4.90
CA ILE A 256 11.39 8.27 -6.32
C ILE A 256 11.75 6.83 -6.70
N GLY A 257 11.58 5.88 -5.77
CA GLY A 257 11.87 4.46 -5.98
C GLY A 257 13.37 4.14 -6.18
N ALA A 258 14.25 5.04 -5.76
CA ALA A 258 15.70 4.93 -5.94
C ALA A 258 16.43 4.65 -4.62
N TYR A 259 17.65 4.13 -4.71
CA TYR A 259 18.54 3.97 -3.56
C TYR A 259 19.89 4.62 -3.85
N GLN A 260 20.54 5.09 -2.79
CA GLN A 260 21.86 5.74 -2.83
C GLN A 260 21.96 6.77 -3.96
N VAL A 261 21.01 7.70 -4.01
CA VAL A 261 20.95 8.74 -5.03
C VAL A 261 22.20 9.61 -4.93
N GLN A 262 22.89 9.84 -6.03
CA GLN A 262 24.05 10.74 -6.07
C GLN A 262 23.58 12.18 -6.26
N ARG A 263 24.31 13.13 -5.67
CA ARG A 263 24.12 14.58 -5.91
C ARG A 263 24.43 14.95 -7.37
N ASP A 264 25.44 14.31 -7.95
CA ASP A 264 25.93 14.64 -9.29
C ASP A 264 24.87 14.33 -10.37
N ASN A 265 24.49 15.35 -11.13
CA ASN A 265 23.45 15.29 -12.16
C ASN A 265 22.07 14.85 -11.63
N PHE A 266 21.81 15.03 -10.33
CA PHE A 266 20.45 14.97 -9.83
C PHE A 266 19.69 16.20 -10.32
N MET A 267 18.55 15.97 -10.96
CA MET A 267 17.63 17.01 -11.36
C MET A 267 16.24 16.66 -10.87
N PHE A 268 15.55 17.65 -10.32
CA PHE A 268 14.17 17.55 -9.87
C PHE A 268 13.45 18.81 -10.27
N ASN A 269 12.32 18.66 -10.93
CA ASN A 269 11.45 19.72 -11.39
C ASN A 269 10.01 19.48 -10.93
N ILE A 270 9.33 20.58 -10.63
CA ILE A 270 7.88 20.61 -10.42
C ILE A 270 7.28 21.22 -11.67
N LEU A 271 6.37 20.51 -12.31
CA LEU A 271 5.60 20.98 -13.46
C LEU A 271 4.12 21.08 -13.08
N TYR A 272 3.41 21.99 -13.73
CA TYR A 272 1.97 22.14 -13.62
C TYR A 272 1.32 21.93 -14.99
N SER A 273 0.39 20.96 -15.07
CA SER A 273 -0.24 20.53 -16.33
C SER A 273 -1.61 21.15 -16.59
N GLY A 274 -2.07 22.09 -15.75
CA GLY A 274 -3.40 22.71 -15.84
C GLY A 274 -3.45 24.00 -16.68
N ASN A 275 -2.40 24.32 -17.45
CA ASN A 275 -2.32 25.54 -18.24
C ASN A 275 -3.09 25.41 -19.57
N SER A 276 -3.49 26.55 -20.14
CA SER A 276 -4.29 26.62 -21.37
C SER A 276 -3.60 26.03 -22.60
N GLU A 277 -2.26 25.95 -22.60
CA GLU A 277 -1.47 25.42 -23.71
C GLU A 277 -1.40 23.88 -23.77
N GLY A 278 -1.97 23.18 -22.77
CA GLY A 278 -2.03 21.71 -22.72
C GLY A 278 -0.69 20.99 -22.49
N VAL A 279 0.42 21.73 -22.44
CA VAL A 279 1.76 21.21 -22.11
C VAL A 279 2.09 21.55 -20.66
N PRO A 280 2.57 20.59 -19.84
CA PRO A 280 3.03 20.90 -18.49
C PRO A 280 4.23 21.86 -18.49
N THR A 281 4.17 22.92 -17.68
CA THR A 281 5.24 23.92 -17.57
C THR A 281 5.82 23.97 -16.17
N GLY A 282 7.10 24.31 -16.06
CA GLY A 282 7.79 24.48 -14.77
C GLY A 282 7.58 25.82 -14.08
N TYR A 283 6.54 26.57 -14.47
CA TYR A 283 6.17 27.88 -13.93
C TYR A 283 4.67 28.10 -14.14
N PHE A 284 4.03 28.97 -13.35
CA PHE A 284 2.65 29.39 -13.59
C PHE A 284 2.55 30.38 -14.75
N THR A 285 1.57 30.19 -15.63
CA THR A 285 1.34 31.07 -16.80
C THR A 285 0.43 32.26 -16.50
N GLU A 286 -0.24 32.25 -15.34
CA GLU A 286 -1.16 33.27 -14.88
C GLU A 286 -0.90 33.55 -13.39
N GLY A 287 -0.82 34.82 -13.02
CA GLY A 287 -0.56 35.24 -11.64
C GLY A 287 -0.01 36.67 -11.58
N PRO A 288 0.24 37.17 -10.36
CA PRO A 288 0.99 38.41 -10.17
C PRO A 288 2.45 38.25 -10.64
N ASP A 289 3.13 39.38 -10.89
CA ASP A 289 4.46 39.42 -11.53
C ASP A 289 5.56 38.68 -10.73
N ASP A 290 5.38 38.50 -9.44
CA ASP A 290 6.28 37.79 -8.52
C ASP A 290 6.08 36.27 -8.52
N VAL A 291 5.04 35.77 -9.17
CA VAL A 291 4.69 34.34 -9.27
C VAL A 291 4.72 33.86 -10.72
N MET A 292 4.25 34.69 -11.65
CA MET A 292 4.18 34.37 -13.07
C MET A 292 5.58 34.22 -13.68
N GLY A 293 5.83 33.12 -14.38
CA GLY A 293 7.13 32.88 -15.05
C GLY A 293 8.27 32.50 -14.10
N VAL A 294 8.02 32.39 -12.79
CA VAL A 294 9.01 31.94 -11.79
C VAL A 294 9.05 30.40 -11.76
N PRO A 295 10.24 29.77 -11.75
CA PRO A 295 10.36 28.32 -11.62
C PRO A 295 9.64 27.79 -10.38
N LEU A 296 8.81 26.76 -10.55
CA LEU A 296 8.03 26.17 -9.46
C LEU A 296 8.93 25.56 -8.37
N VAL A 297 10.09 25.00 -8.74
CA VAL A 297 11.05 24.47 -7.76
C VAL A 297 11.50 25.55 -6.77
N HIS A 298 11.76 26.76 -7.26
CA HIS A 298 12.06 27.93 -6.42
C HIS A 298 10.83 28.36 -5.61
N LEU A 299 9.68 28.50 -6.27
CA LEU A 299 8.45 28.99 -5.64
C LEU A 299 7.96 28.09 -4.47
N PHE A 300 8.14 26.77 -4.60
CA PHE A 300 7.85 25.78 -3.54
C PHE A 300 8.98 25.63 -2.51
N GLY A 301 10.02 26.47 -2.57
CA GLY A 301 11.06 26.56 -1.55
C GLY A 301 12.08 25.43 -1.58
N LEU A 302 12.35 24.88 -2.77
CA LEU A 302 13.31 23.77 -3.00
C LEU A 302 14.53 24.19 -3.84
N ASP A 303 14.63 25.46 -4.22
CA ASP A 303 15.74 26.05 -4.96
C ASP A 303 15.97 27.46 -4.41
N ASN A 304 16.77 27.58 -3.35
CA ASN A 304 17.12 28.85 -2.72
C ASN A 304 18.63 29.00 -2.52
N LEU A 305 19.42 27.97 -2.86
CA LEU A 305 20.85 27.91 -2.61
C LEU A 305 21.62 27.69 -3.91
N ASP A 306 22.88 28.13 -3.93
CA ASP A 306 23.82 27.75 -5.00
C ASP A 306 24.46 26.37 -4.77
N ASN A 307 25.28 25.93 -5.72
CA ASN A 307 26.06 24.70 -5.61
C ASN A 307 26.97 24.64 -4.36
N GLN A 308 27.38 25.80 -3.83
CA GLN A 308 28.20 25.98 -2.63
C GLN A 308 27.36 26.10 -1.34
N MET A 309 26.03 25.96 -1.43
CA MET A 309 25.05 26.09 -0.33
C MET A 309 24.90 27.50 0.23
N ASN A 310 25.19 28.55 -0.56
CA ASN A 310 24.92 29.93 -0.19
C ASN A 310 23.53 30.37 -0.67
N PRO A 311 22.77 31.15 0.11
CA PRO A 311 21.49 31.70 -0.33
C PRO A 311 21.60 32.59 -1.57
N ILE A 312 20.77 32.32 -2.59
CA ILE A 312 20.63 33.13 -3.80
C ILE A 312 19.17 33.59 -3.96
N PRO A 313 18.91 34.91 -4.08
CA PRO A 313 17.57 35.41 -4.41
C PRO A 313 17.11 34.92 -5.78
N GLY A 314 15.93 34.29 -5.85
CA GLY A 314 15.35 33.78 -7.11
C GLY A 314 15.76 32.36 -7.49
N GLY A 315 16.64 31.71 -6.70
CA GLY A 315 17.17 30.38 -7.01
C GLY A 315 18.19 30.38 -8.14
N ASP A 316 18.86 29.25 -8.35
CA ASP A 316 19.74 29.01 -9.50
C ASP A 316 19.09 28.13 -10.59
N GLY A 317 17.83 27.75 -10.38
CA GLY A 317 17.03 26.90 -11.26
C GLY A 317 17.24 25.40 -11.01
N MET A 318 18.03 25.02 -10.01
CA MET A 318 18.32 23.64 -9.65
C MET A 318 17.81 23.32 -8.24
N PHE A 319 17.41 22.07 -8.03
CA PHE A 319 17.00 21.60 -6.72
C PHE A 319 18.16 21.64 -5.71
N ASP A 320 17.90 22.23 -4.54
CA ASP A 320 18.80 22.26 -3.39
C ASP A 320 19.03 20.84 -2.85
N TYR A 321 20.09 20.17 -3.26
CA TYR A 321 20.38 18.80 -2.79
C TYR A 321 20.99 18.80 -1.38
N ILE A 322 20.16 18.71 -0.34
CA ILE A 322 20.60 18.62 1.05
C ILE A 322 20.23 17.25 1.60
N ASP A 323 21.22 16.38 1.73
CA ASP A 323 21.01 14.99 2.15
C ASP A 323 20.69 14.87 3.65
N ASN A 324 20.27 13.67 4.03
CA ASN A 324 19.94 13.25 5.40
C ASN A 324 18.69 13.94 5.95
N ALA A 325 17.68 14.14 5.09
CA ALA A 325 16.36 14.68 5.49
C ALA A 325 15.77 14.00 6.74
N THR A 326 15.85 12.67 6.81
CA THR A 326 15.25 11.90 7.93
C THR A 326 15.97 12.05 9.26
N THR A 327 17.23 12.50 9.28
CA THR A 327 18.02 12.60 10.52
C THR A 327 18.45 14.02 10.86
N ASN A 328 18.79 14.81 9.84
CA ASN A 328 19.38 16.15 9.96
C ASN A 328 18.50 17.27 9.40
N GLY A 329 17.46 16.99 8.61
CA GLY A 329 16.52 18.02 8.12
C GLY A 329 16.87 18.65 6.77
N GLY A 330 17.43 17.89 5.83
CA GLY A 330 17.56 18.31 4.44
C GLY A 330 16.31 18.12 3.57
N THR A 331 16.49 18.30 2.27
CA THR A 331 15.47 18.21 1.20
C THR A 331 15.43 16.82 0.53
N ILE A 332 16.45 15.98 0.75
CA ILE A 332 16.49 14.62 0.22
C ILE A 332 17.07 13.63 1.25
N GLN A 333 16.61 12.39 1.20
CA GLN A 333 17.26 11.25 1.81
C GLN A 333 17.86 10.37 0.70
N ALA A 334 19.16 10.54 0.44
CA ALA A 334 19.86 9.88 -0.65
C ALA A 334 19.81 8.35 -0.54
N SER A 335 19.96 7.83 0.67
CA SER A 335 20.07 6.38 0.93
C SER A 335 18.91 5.57 0.36
N ASN A 336 17.70 6.15 0.31
CA ASN A 336 16.47 5.48 -0.10
C ASN A 336 15.57 6.35 -1.01
N GLY A 337 16.16 7.37 -1.65
CA GLY A 337 15.51 8.14 -2.71
C GLY A 337 14.19 8.77 -2.29
N ARG A 338 14.21 9.56 -1.23
CA ARG A 338 13.02 10.31 -0.77
C ARG A 338 13.27 11.80 -0.83
N ILE A 339 12.36 12.54 -1.44
CA ILE A 339 12.37 14.00 -1.49
C ILE A 339 11.45 14.53 -0.40
N PHE A 340 11.94 15.49 0.37
CA PHE A 340 11.24 16.14 1.49
C PHE A 340 11.02 17.60 1.12
N PHE A 341 9.75 18.00 1.07
CA PHE A 341 9.41 19.41 0.92
C PHE A 341 9.63 20.15 2.24
N THR A 342 10.04 21.40 2.15
CA THR A 342 10.28 22.29 3.31
C THR A 342 8.98 22.85 3.90
N LYS A 343 7.87 22.69 3.17
CA LYS A 343 6.51 23.06 3.58
C LYS A 343 5.70 21.83 3.95
N LEU A 344 4.79 21.97 4.91
CA LEU A 344 3.92 20.90 5.40
C LEU A 344 2.89 20.49 4.34
N GLU A 345 2.32 21.50 3.67
CA GLU A 345 1.28 21.34 2.67
C GLU A 345 1.65 22.14 1.41
N PRO A 346 2.73 21.74 0.70
CA PRO A 346 3.28 22.53 -0.40
C PRO A 346 2.25 22.84 -1.48
N PHE A 347 1.38 21.88 -1.82
CA PHE A 347 0.35 22.03 -2.85
C PHE A 347 -1.02 22.49 -2.31
N GLY A 348 -1.14 22.77 -1.01
CA GLY A 348 -2.40 23.10 -0.34
C GLY A 348 -2.31 24.48 0.29
N SER A 349 -2.28 24.54 1.63
CA SER A 349 -2.25 25.80 2.38
C SER A 349 -1.10 26.73 1.96
N TYR A 350 0.06 26.19 1.56
CA TYR A 350 1.18 27.03 1.10
C TYR A 350 0.85 27.82 -0.18
N VAL A 351 0.06 27.24 -1.09
CA VAL A 351 -0.42 27.92 -2.30
C VAL A 351 -1.35 29.07 -1.93
N HIS A 352 -2.26 28.86 -0.97
CA HIS A 352 -3.18 29.90 -0.47
C HIS A 352 -2.45 31.00 0.29
N ASP A 353 -1.66 30.63 1.29
CA ASP A 353 -1.15 31.56 2.30
C ASP A 353 0.08 32.36 1.83
N TYR A 354 0.89 31.79 0.93
CA TYR A 354 2.15 32.38 0.51
C TYR A 354 2.23 32.70 -0.98
N ILE A 355 1.76 31.80 -1.86
CA ILE A 355 1.85 32.04 -3.31
C ILE A 355 0.74 32.99 -3.79
N PHE A 356 -0.50 32.79 -3.34
CA PHE A 356 -1.65 33.59 -3.77
C PHE A 356 -2.45 34.21 -2.59
N PRO A 357 -1.81 34.87 -1.60
CA PRO A 357 -2.47 35.37 -0.39
C PRO A 357 -3.59 36.37 -0.67
N ASN A 358 -3.49 37.11 -1.77
CA ASN A 358 -4.44 38.16 -2.15
C ASN A 358 -5.29 37.79 -3.37
N ASN A 359 -5.18 36.56 -3.89
CA ASN A 359 -5.85 36.12 -5.11
C ASN A 359 -6.60 34.79 -4.91
N PRO A 360 -7.76 34.79 -4.23
CA PRO A 360 -8.49 33.56 -3.89
C PRO A 360 -8.89 32.70 -5.09
N GLU A 361 -9.22 33.31 -6.24
CA GLU A 361 -9.60 32.56 -7.44
C GLU A 361 -8.43 31.75 -8.03
N LEU A 362 -7.23 32.33 -8.03
CA LEU A 362 -6.02 31.64 -8.47
C LEU A 362 -5.56 30.62 -7.44
N ALA A 363 -5.65 30.97 -6.15
CA ALA A 363 -5.36 30.05 -5.05
C ALA A 363 -6.24 28.79 -5.16
N GLU A 364 -7.55 28.95 -5.35
CA GLU A 364 -8.47 27.84 -5.57
C GLU A 364 -8.14 27.06 -6.85
N LYS A 365 -7.77 27.72 -7.95
CA LYS A 365 -7.38 27.02 -9.19
C LYS A 365 -6.17 26.10 -9.00
N TYR A 366 -5.15 26.57 -8.28
CA TYR A 366 -3.87 25.88 -8.16
C TYR A 366 -3.77 24.97 -6.94
N ALA A 367 -4.44 25.28 -5.83
CA ALA A 367 -4.36 24.52 -4.59
C ALA A 367 -5.11 23.18 -4.68
N TYR A 368 -4.48 22.15 -4.15
CA TYR A 368 -4.98 20.78 -4.05
C TYR A 368 -5.25 20.43 -2.58
N ASP A 369 -6.15 21.16 -1.93
CA ASP A 369 -6.45 21.01 -0.49
C ASP A 369 -7.01 19.62 -0.13
N SER A 370 -7.74 18.98 -1.06
CA SER A 370 -8.25 17.62 -0.86
C SER A 370 -7.14 16.59 -0.66
N LEU A 371 -5.92 16.84 -1.15
CA LEU A 371 -4.74 16.00 -0.89
C LEU A 371 -4.40 15.90 0.60
N TYR A 372 -4.64 16.98 1.36
CA TYR A 372 -4.25 17.08 2.77
C TYR A 372 -5.43 16.81 3.72
N THR A 373 -6.65 17.05 3.27
CA THR A 373 -7.89 16.95 4.07
C THR A 373 -8.66 15.64 3.89
N LEU A 374 -8.44 14.92 2.78
CA LEU A 374 -9.04 13.61 2.50
C LEU A 374 -7.99 12.49 2.51
N THR A 375 -8.46 11.24 2.47
CA THR A 375 -7.60 10.09 2.21
C THR A 375 -7.02 10.17 0.80
N LYS A 376 -5.95 9.41 0.53
CA LYS A 376 -5.35 9.36 -0.81
C LYS A 376 -6.37 8.96 -1.89
N ALA A 377 -7.20 7.94 -1.61
CA ALA A 377 -8.29 7.52 -2.49
C ALA A 377 -9.35 8.64 -2.69
N GLY A 378 -9.76 9.31 -1.61
CA GLY A 378 -10.70 10.43 -1.70
C GLY A 378 -10.15 11.63 -2.49
N ALA A 379 -8.85 11.93 -2.37
CA ALA A 379 -8.21 12.99 -3.12
C ALA A 379 -8.09 12.66 -4.62
N GLU A 380 -7.96 11.38 -4.99
CA GLU A 380 -7.92 10.92 -6.39
C GLU A 380 -9.19 11.26 -7.16
N GLN A 381 -10.34 11.31 -6.48
CA GLN A 381 -11.63 11.74 -7.05
C GLN A 381 -11.65 13.21 -7.49
N TYR A 382 -10.58 13.98 -7.24
CA TYR A 382 -10.40 15.36 -7.70
C TYR A 382 -9.31 15.48 -8.78
N PRO A 383 -9.45 14.86 -9.97
CA PRO A 383 -8.43 14.88 -11.03
C PRO A 383 -8.22 16.28 -11.63
N ALA A 384 -9.15 17.21 -11.39
CA ALA A 384 -9.02 18.62 -11.74
C ALA A 384 -7.91 19.31 -10.94
N LYS A 385 -7.62 18.85 -9.72
CA LYS A 385 -6.61 19.42 -8.81
C LYS A 385 -5.28 18.67 -8.86
N ASN A 386 -5.28 17.38 -9.20
CA ASN A 386 -4.06 16.60 -9.38
C ASN A 386 -3.33 16.96 -10.70
N LYS A 387 -2.75 18.17 -10.74
CA LYS A 387 -2.09 18.76 -11.91
C LYS A 387 -0.60 19.03 -11.71
N TYR A 388 -0.08 18.80 -10.51
CA TYR A 388 1.34 18.88 -10.22
C TYR A 388 2.04 17.57 -10.57
N ILE A 389 3.09 17.68 -11.36
CA ILE A 389 3.95 16.58 -11.78
C ILE A 389 5.33 16.84 -11.19
N LEU A 390 5.87 15.86 -10.50
CA LEU A 390 7.21 15.88 -9.93
C LEU A 390 8.08 14.96 -10.79
N GLU A 391 9.00 15.50 -11.55
CA GLU A 391 9.82 14.71 -12.46
C GLU A 391 11.29 15.07 -12.36
N GLY A 392 12.14 14.14 -12.77
CA GLY A 392 13.57 14.36 -12.65
C GLY A 392 14.42 13.25 -13.20
N LEU A 393 15.72 13.45 -13.04
CA LEU A 393 16.78 12.55 -13.44
C LEU A 393 17.67 12.30 -12.23
N TYR A 394 18.04 11.04 -12.01
CA TYR A 394 18.97 10.69 -10.95
C TYR A 394 19.96 9.63 -11.41
N ARG A 395 21.06 9.53 -10.68
CA ARG A 395 22.02 8.44 -10.77
C ARG A 395 22.09 7.77 -9.41
N SER A 396 21.90 6.46 -9.36
CA SER A 396 22.16 5.69 -8.14
C SER A 396 23.65 5.38 -8.03
N GLN A 397 24.18 5.36 -6.81
CA GLN A 397 25.52 4.89 -6.48
C GLN A 397 25.66 3.36 -6.64
N SER A 398 24.86 2.75 -7.53
CA SER A 398 25.03 1.36 -7.96
C SER A 398 26.38 1.25 -8.66
N GLY A 399 27.44 1.08 -7.85
CA GLY A 399 28.76 0.74 -8.33
C GLY A 399 28.68 -0.60 -9.02
N ALA A 400 29.26 -0.70 -10.21
CA ALA A 400 29.50 -1.91 -10.98
C ALA A 400 28.28 -2.80 -11.37
N ASP A 401 27.13 -2.67 -10.72
CA ASP A 401 26.01 -3.61 -10.79
C ASP A 401 24.95 -3.13 -11.78
N ILE A 402 24.88 -3.82 -12.91
CA ILE A 402 23.92 -3.63 -14.00
C ILE A 402 22.79 -4.64 -13.79
N SER A 403 21.58 -4.15 -13.53
CA SER A 403 20.39 -5.02 -13.47
C SER A 403 20.03 -5.50 -14.88
N LEU A 404 19.83 -6.80 -15.04
CA LEU A 404 19.35 -7.43 -16.28
C LEU A 404 17.83 -7.37 -16.41
N ASN A 405 17.12 -6.95 -15.35
CA ASN A 405 15.65 -6.93 -15.26
C ASN A 405 14.99 -8.27 -15.68
N ALA A 406 15.67 -9.39 -15.39
CA ALA A 406 15.23 -10.74 -15.69
C ALA A 406 15.69 -11.67 -14.56
N LEU A 407 14.75 -12.30 -13.85
CA LEU A 407 15.07 -13.29 -12.82
C LEU A 407 15.37 -14.66 -13.46
N ASN A 408 16.26 -15.44 -12.85
CA ASN A 408 16.64 -16.78 -13.31
C ASN A 408 17.16 -16.82 -14.77
N VAL A 409 18.16 -15.99 -15.07
CA VAL A 409 18.82 -15.96 -16.38
C VAL A 409 19.59 -17.27 -16.59
N PRO A 410 19.50 -17.93 -17.77
CA PRO A 410 20.28 -19.14 -18.05
C PRO A 410 21.79 -18.91 -17.90
N GLN A 411 22.48 -19.82 -17.23
CA GLN A 411 23.92 -19.70 -17.01
C GLN A 411 24.69 -19.65 -18.33
N GLY A 412 25.57 -18.65 -18.50
CA GLY A 412 26.34 -18.43 -19.73
C GLY A 412 25.60 -17.72 -20.86
N SER A 413 24.33 -17.31 -20.69
CA SER A 413 23.60 -16.57 -21.74
C SER A 413 23.93 -15.07 -21.78
N VAL A 414 24.69 -14.58 -20.79
CA VAL A 414 25.05 -13.17 -20.66
C VAL A 414 26.41 -12.91 -21.32
N LYS A 415 26.43 -12.06 -22.34
CA LYS A 415 27.66 -11.58 -22.99
C LYS A 415 27.80 -10.08 -22.75
N VAL A 416 28.92 -9.68 -22.16
CA VAL A 416 29.23 -8.29 -21.86
C VAL A 416 30.35 -7.82 -22.80
N THR A 417 30.21 -6.62 -23.35
CA THR A 417 31.24 -5.97 -24.18
C THR A 417 31.46 -4.54 -23.69
N ALA A 418 32.69 -4.03 -23.73
CA ALA A 418 32.99 -2.62 -23.49
C ALA A 418 33.68 -2.02 -24.72
N GLY A 419 33.10 -0.99 -25.33
CA GLY A 419 33.69 -0.35 -26.51
C GLY A 419 33.87 -1.29 -27.70
N GLY A 420 33.04 -2.33 -27.79
CA GLY A 420 33.11 -3.38 -28.81
C GLY A 420 34.03 -4.57 -28.49
N VAL A 421 34.78 -4.53 -27.39
CA VAL A 421 35.63 -5.66 -26.94
C VAL A 421 34.84 -6.54 -25.97
N PRO A 422 34.72 -7.86 -26.20
CA PRO A 422 34.07 -8.78 -25.26
C PRO A 422 34.87 -8.89 -23.97
N LEU A 423 34.17 -8.80 -22.84
CA LEU A 423 34.72 -8.97 -21.51
C LEU A 423 34.65 -10.43 -21.08
N THR A 424 35.49 -10.84 -20.13
CA THR A 424 35.54 -12.22 -19.65
C THR A 424 34.84 -12.36 -18.29
N GLU A 425 33.87 -13.28 -18.21
CA GLU A 425 33.17 -13.58 -16.95
C GLU A 425 34.13 -14.15 -15.89
N ASN A 426 33.94 -13.75 -14.64
CA ASN A 426 34.80 -13.99 -13.45
C ASN A 426 36.20 -13.34 -13.49
N VAL A 427 36.51 -12.55 -14.52
CA VAL A 427 37.75 -11.76 -14.60
C VAL A 427 37.41 -10.27 -14.68
N ASP A 428 36.62 -9.89 -15.68
CA ASP A 428 36.21 -8.52 -15.93
C ASP A 428 34.84 -8.17 -15.33
N TYR A 429 33.96 -9.18 -15.21
CA TYR A 429 32.63 -9.05 -14.61
C TYR A 429 32.16 -10.38 -13.99
N THR A 430 31.23 -10.36 -13.05
CA THR A 430 30.48 -11.53 -12.53
C THR A 430 29.00 -11.40 -12.84
N VAL A 431 28.28 -12.52 -12.91
CA VAL A 431 26.83 -12.55 -13.11
C VAL A 431 26.15 -13.30 -11.96
N ASP A 432 25.18 -12.66 -11.33
CA ASP A 432 24.18 -13.34 -10.50
C ASP A 432 23.01 -13.73 -11.41
N TYR A 433 22.99 -15.00 -11.80
CA TYR A 433 21.98 -15.57 -12.69
C TYR A 433 20.60 -15.68 -12.01
N THR A 434 20.57 -15.81 -10.68
CA THR A 434 19.34 -15.89 -9.89
C THR A 434 18.62 -14.55 -9.83
N LEU A 435 19.37 -13.51 -9.42
CA LEU A 435 18.85 -12.14 -9.28
C LEU A 435 18.85 -11.36 -10.60
N GLY A 436 19.52 -11.86 -11.63
CA GLY A 436 19.64 -11.19 -12.92
C GLY A 436 20.47 -9.92 -12.82
N ARG A 437 21.68 -10.00 -12.30
CA ARG A 437 22.56 -8.82 -12.12
C ARG A 437 23.97 -9.11 -12.64
N VAL A 438 24.56 -8.16 -13.35
CA VAL A 438 25.95 -8.22 -13.82
C VAL A 438 26.77 -7.21 -13.05
N LYS A 439 27.83 -7.66 -12.39
CA LYS A 439 28.77 -6.81 -11.65
C LYS A 439 30.09 -6.68 -12.39
N ILE A 440 30.49 -5.48 -12.80
CA ILE A 440 31.81 -5.23 -13.42
C ILE A 440 32.89 -5.20 -12.33
N ILE A 441 33.87 -6.08 -12.40
CA ILE A 441 34.93 -6.21 -11.39
C ILE A 441 36.20 -5.47 -11.82
N ASN A 442 36.40 -5.27 -13.12
CA ASN A 442 37.55 -4.56 -13.66
C ASN A 442 37.38 -3.04 -13.54
N ASP A 443 37.99 -2.46 -12.50
CA ASP A 443 37.97 -1.02 -12.19
C ASP A 443 38.48 -0.13 -13.34
N GLY A 444 39.39 -0.65 -14.18
CA GLY A 444 39.93 0.09 -15.32
C GLY A 444 38.87 0.38 -16.39
N ILE A 445 37.91 -0.53 -16.58
CA ILE A 445 36.82 -0.37 -17.55
C ILE A 445 35.78 0.61 -16.98
N MET A 446 35.47 0.51 -15.70
CA MET A 446 34.50 1.39 -15.03
C MET A 446 34.95 2.87 -15.02
N ASN A 447 36.24 3.13 -14.79
CA ASN A 447 36.80 4.48 -14.78
C ASN A 447 37.03 5.08 -16.17
N SER A 448 36.97 4.27 -17.24
CA SER A 448 37.22 4.71 -18.62
C SER A 448 36.03 5.42 -19.29
N GLY A 449 34.83 5.32 -18.71
CA GLY A 449 33.60 5.90 -19.28
C GLY A 449 33.12 5.25 -20.59
N VAL A 450 33.79 4.19 -21.05
CA VAL A 450 33.43 3.44 -22.27
C VAL A 450 32.07 2.76 -22.08
N PRO A 451 31.14 2.83 -23.07
CA PRO A 451 29.86 2.14 -22.98
C PRO A 451 30.04 0.62 -22.91
N ILE A 452 29.38 0.03 -21.92
CA ILE A 452 29.29 -1.40 -21.66
C ILE A 452 27.96 -1.90 -22.21
N ASN A 453 27.97 -2.79 -23.19
CA ASN A 453 26.77 -3.47 -23.69
C ASN A 453 26.69 -4.86 -23.08
N VAL A 454 25.58 -5.15 -22.41
CA VAL A 454 25.22 -6.45 -21.88
C VAL A 454 24.12 -7.02 -22.76
N SER A 455 24.37 -8.14 -23.41
CA SER A 455 23.39 -8.90 -24.17
C SER A 455 23.03 -10.16 -23.40
N LEU A 456 21.74 -10.45 -23.28
CA LEU A 456 21.28 -11.69 -22.69
C LEU A 456 20.15 -12.32 -23.51
N GLU A 457 20.17 -13.64 -23.55
CA GLU A 457 19.06 -14.43 -24.05
C GLU A 457 18.19 -14.81 -22.85
N SER A 458 17.02 -14.18 -22.75
CA SER A 458 16.08 -14.45 -21.67
C SER A 458 15.09 -15.52 -22.12
N ASN A 459 15.01 -16.61 -21.36
CA ASN A 459 13.91 -17.58 -21.47
C ASN A 459 12.65 -17.10 -20.74
N SER A 460 12.45 -15.78 -20.59
CA SER A 460 11.21 -15.24 -20.03
C SER A 460 10.03 -15.77 -20.85
N MET A 461 9.34 -16.77 -20.30
CA MET A 461 8.21 -17.49 -20.92
C MET A 461 6.97 -16.61 -21.13
N PHE A 462 7.07 -15.29 -20.99
CA PHE A 462 5.93 -14.39 -20.86
C PHE A 462 5.76 -13.39 -22.00
N ASN A 463 6.48 -13.52 -23.11
CA ASN A 463 6.10 -12.81 -24.33
C ASN A 463 5.33 -13.76 -25.26
N VAL A 464 4.01 -13.85 -25.04
CA VAL A 464 3.14 -14.85 -25.69
C VAL A 464 2.72 -14.44 -27.11
N GLN A 465 3.08 -13.23 -27.54
CA GLN A 465 2.80 -12.75 -28.89
C GLN A 465 3.85 -13.27 -29.87
N GLN A 466 3.41 -14.03 -30.88
CA GLN A 466 4.31 -14.56 -31.91
C GLN A 466 4.64 -13.46 -32.93
N LYS A 467 5.94 -13.18 -33.13
CA LYS A 467 6.42 -12.23 -34.13
C LYS A 467 7.02 -12.97 -35.33
N ARG A 468 6.61 -12.59 -36.54
CA ARG A 468 7.12 -13.16 -37.80
C ARG A 468 7.65 -12.05 -38.68
N MET A 469 8.94 -12.15 -39.04
CA MET A 469 9.57 -11.25 -39.99
C MET A 469 9.87 -12.00 -41.28
N MET A 470 9.35 -11.49 -42.38
CA MET A 470 9.62 -11.96 -43.73
C MET A 470 10.26 -10.82 -44.51
N GLY A 471 11.25 -11.11 -45.33
CA GLY A 471 11.75 -10.11 -46.23
C GLY A 471 12.68 -10.64 -47.30
N ILE A 472 12.87 -9.81 -48.31
CA ILE A 472 13.75 -10.06 -49.42
C ILE A 472 14.51 -8.77 -49.72
N HIS A 473 15.81 -8.91 -49.92
CA HIS A 473 16.68 -7.85 -50.39
C HIS A 473 17.37 -8.34 -51.66
N VAL A 474 17.30 -7.53 -52.71
CA VAL A 474 17.92 -7.80 -54.01
C VAL A 474 18.95 -6.72 -54.25
N ASP A 475 20.23 -7.09 -54.27
CA ASP A 475 21.33 -6.21 -54.66
C ASP A 475 21.81 -6.59 -56.07
N HIS A 476 21.92 -5.61 -56.94
CA HIS A 476 22.43 -5.81 -58.30
C HIS A 476 23.65 -4.95 -58.56
N GLU A 477 24.78 -5.61 -58.81
CA GLU A 477 26.01 -4.97 -59.26
C GLU A 477 25.89 -4.65 -60.77
N ILE A 478 25.65 -3.39 -61.10
CA ILE A 478 25.67 -2.95 -62.50
C ILE A 478 27.12 -2.99 -63.01
N ASN A 479 28.04 -2.44 -62.22
CA ASN A 479 29.49 -2.55 -62.41
C ASN A 479 30.22 -2.49 -61.05
N LYS A 480 31.55 -2.68 -61.05
CA LYS A 480 32.36 -2.72 -59.81
C LYS A 480 32.28 -1.46 -58.95
N ASP A 481 31.81 -0.37 -59.53
CA ASP A 481 31.71 0.95 -58.93
C ASP A 481 30.24 1.35 -58.68
N PHE A 482 29.24 0.56 -59.11
CA PHE A 482 27.82 0.92 -59.01
C PHE A 482 26.91 -0.26 -58.68
N HIS A 483 26.26 -0.15 -57.52
CA HIS A 483 25.31 -1.11 -56.97
C HIS A 483 23.93 -0.46 -56.81
N VAL A 484 22.90 -1.26 -57.05
CA VAL A 484 21.50 -0.88 -56.83
C VAL A 484 20.82 -2.00 -56.06
N GLY A 485 20.36 -1.68 -54.86
CA GLY A 485 19.61 -2.57 -53.99
C GLY A 485 18.14 -2.20 -53.89
N GLY A 486 17.33 -3.22 -53.59
CA GLY A 486 15.92 -3.08 -53.29
C GLY A 486 15.54 -4.00 -52.14
N THR A 487 14.87 -3.45 -51.13
CA THR A 487 14.46 -4.17 -49.92
C THR A 487 12.94 -4.21 -49.83
N LEU A 488 12.38 -5.35 -49.43
CA LEU A 488 10.99 -5.50 -49.02
C LEU A 488 10.95 -6.35 -47.75
N LEU A 489 10.39 -5.82 -46.68
CA LEU A 489 10.31 -6.44 -45.36
C LEU A 489 8.88 -6.32 -44.83
N ASN A 490 8.39 -7.37 -44.18
CA ASN A 490 7.12 -7.40 -43.47
C ASN A 490 7.34 -7.98 -42.07
N LEU A 491 6.95 -7.24 -41.04
CA LEU A 491 6.93 -7.68 -39.65
C LEU A 491 5.48 -7.79 -39.20
N HIS A 492 5.09 -9.00 -38.80
CA HIS A 492 3.72 -9.32 -38.43
C HIS A 492 3.66 -9.95 -37.03
N GLU A 493 2.81 -9.39 -36.17
CA GLU A 493 2.53 -9.89 -34.83
C GLU A 493 1.14 -10.51 -34.77
N ARG A 494 1.03 -11.63 -34.05
CA ARG A 494 -0.24 -12.31 -33.82
C ARG A 494 -0.59 -12.25 -32.32
N PRO A 495 -1.74 -11.66 -31.95
CA PRO A 495 -2.18 -11.61 -30.57
C PRO A 495 -2.72 -12.98 -30.12
N LEU A 496 -2.77 -13.20 -28.81
CA LEU A 496 -3.40 -14.37 -28.19
C LEU A 496 -4.92 -14.36 -28.33
N THR A 497 -5.51 -13.19 -28.12
CA THR A 497 -6.95 -12.93 -28.08
C THR A 497 -7.32 -11.92 -29.18
N GLN A 498 -8.59 -11.90 -29.59
CA GLN A 498 -9.08 -10.91 -30.54
C GLN A 498 -9.31 -9.54 -29.89
N LYS A 499 -9.61 -9.53 -28.59
CA LYS A 499 -9.61 -8.32 -27.76
C LYS A 499 -8.19 -8.05 -27.31
N VAL A 500 -7.68 -6.88 -27.66
CA VAL A 500 -6.36 -6.40 -27.26
C VAL A 500 -6.51 -5.01 -26.64
N ASN A 501 -5.77 -4.77 -25.57
CA ASN A 501 -5.77 -3.48 -24.89
C ASN A 501 -4.83 -2.51 -25.60
N TYR A 502 -5.12 -1.22 -25.45
CA TYR A 502 -4.31 -0.14 -26.00
C TYR A 502 -2.87 -0.22 -25.49
N GLY A 503 -1.91 -0.19 -26.42
CA GLY A 503 -0.49 -0.36 -26.14
C GLY A 503 0.05 -1.76 -26.43
N ASP A 504 -0.82 -2.78 -26.42
CA ASP A 504 -0.49 -4.16 -26.80
C ASP A 504 -0.95 -4.50 -28.24
N ASP A 505 -1.18 -3.46 -29.05
CA ASP A 505 -1.75 -3.56 -30.39
C ASP A 505 -0.81 -4.30 -31.35
N PRO A 506 -1.24 -5.44 -31.93
CA PRO A 506 -0.39 -6.25 -32.78
C PRO A 506 -0.15 -5.57 -34.14
N ILE A 507 1.12 -5.33 -34.45
CA ILE A 507 1.52 -4.66 -35.69
C ILE A 507 1.60 -5.61 -36.90
N SER A 508 1.43 -5.05 -38.09
CA SER A 508 1.66 -5.73 -39.36
C SER A 508 2.26 -4.76 -40.37
N ASN A 509 3.49 -4.35 -40.10
CA ASN A 509 4.16 -3.27 -40.83
C ASN A 509 4.92 -3.81 -42.04
N THR A 510 4.86 -3.09 -43.16
CA THR A 510 5.62 -3.40 -44.37
C THR A 510 6.54 -2.24 -44.70
N MET A 511 7.82 -2.52 -44.92
CA MET A 511 8.80 -1.55 -45.37
C MET A 511 9.32 -1.97 -46.74
N TRP A 512 9.36 -1.04 -47.68
CA TRP A 512 10.08 -1.25 -48.93
C TRP A 512 11.04 -0.09 -49.15
N GLY A 513 12.17 -0.36 -49.80
CA GLY A 513 13.17 0.65 -50.04
C GLY A 513 14.07 0.32 -51.22
N LEU A 514 14.79 1.35 -51.66
CA LEU A 514 15.80 1.30 -52.69
C LEU A 514 17.07 1.92 -52.15
N ASP A 515 18.20 1.29 -52.46
CA ASP A 515 19.52 1.78 -52.09
C ASP A 515 20.41 1.82 -53.32
N LEU A 516 21.27 2.83 -53.36
CA LEU A 516 22.17 3.12 -54.46
C LEU A 516 23.54 3.37 -53.83
N SER A 517 24.56 2.66 -54.32
CA SER A 517 25.94 2.91 -53.91
C SER A 517 26.82 3.06 -55.14
N TYR A 518 27.40 4.24 -55.31
CA TYR A 518 28.34 4.55 -56.37
C TYR A 518 29.70 4.93 -55.78
N ARG A 519 30.74 4.16 -56.09
CA ARG A 519 32.10 4.35 -55.57
C ARG A 519 33.10 4.29 -56.70
N THR A 520 33.79 5.39 -56.97
CA THR A 520 34.79 5.44 -58.02
C THR A 520 36.02 6.24 -57.62
N GLU A 521 37.14 5.99 -58.28
CA GLU A 521 38.39 6.71 -58.06
C GLU A 521 38.48 7.95 -58.97
N SER A 522 38.70 9.13 -58.39
CA SER A 522 38.81 10.39 -59.12
C SER A 522 40.24 10.92 -59.10
N ARG A 523 40.99 10.59 -60.16
CA ARG A 523 42.34 11.14 -60.38
C ARG A 523 42.34 12.65 -60.65
N TRP A 524 41.20 13.20 -61.07
CA TRP A 524 41.05 14.64 -61.27
C TRP A 524 41.05 15.39 -59.93
N LEU A 525 40.31 14.89 -58.94
CA LEU A 525 40.35 15.42 -57.57
C LEU A 525 41.74 15.28 -56.96
N THR A 526 42.40 14.13 -57.15
CA THR A 526 43.79 13.92 -56.67
C THR A 526 44.74 14.97 -57.23
N LYS A 527 44.68 15.21 -58.55
CA LYS A 527 45.51 16.23 -59.21
C LYS A 527 45.18 17.66 -58.78
N MET A 528 43.91 17.97 -58.52
CA MET A 528 43.53 19.28 -57.98
C MET A 528 44.10 19.51 -56.59
N VAL A 529 44.07 18.49 -55.73
CA VAL A 529 44.65 18.56 -54.38
C VAL A 529 46.18 18.70 -54.46
N ASP A 530 46.83 17.99 -55.38
CA ASP A 530 48.28 18.09 -55.64
C ASP A 530 48.73 19.46 -56.20
N MET A 531 47.81 20.28 -56.71
CA MET A 531 48.12 21.65 -57.17
C MET A 531 48.17 22.67 -56.03
N LEU A 532 47.77 22.31 -54.80
CA LEU A 532 47.86 23.20 -53.64
C LEU A 532 49.31 23.30 -53.14
N PRO A 533 49.89 24.51 -53.03
CA PRO A 533 51.28 24.68 -52.60
C PRO A 533 51.51 24.08 -51.20
N GLY A 534 52.51 23.19 -51.09
CA GLY A 534 52.93 22.57 -49.82
C GLY A 534 52.36 21.17 -49.55
N ILE A 535 51.53 20.60 -50.43
CA ILE A 535 50.95 19.26 -50.28
C ILE A 535 51.30 18.41 -51.51
N SER A 536 51.73 17.15 -51.29
CA SER A 536 51.93 16.16 -52.35
C SER A 536 51.29 14.84 -51.92
N THR A 537 50.23 14.44 -52.63
CA THR A 537 49.43 13.28 -52.30
C THR A 537 49.76 12.12 -53.25
N LYS A 538 50.12 10.95 -52.70
CA LYS A 538 50.36 9.73 -53.50
C LYS A 538 49.13 8.83 -53.55
N GLU A 539 48.15 9.09 -52.69
CA GLU A 539 46.93 8.29 -52.55
C GLU A 539 45.82 8.83 -53.44
N VAL A 540 45.12 7.92 -54.13
CA VAL A 540 44.06 8.27 -55.09
C VAL A 540 42.80 8.69 -54.35
N SER A 541 42.21 9.81 -54.75
CA SER A 541 40.97 10.33 -54.19
C SER A 541 39.79 9.44 -54.61
N LYS A 542 38.88 9.15 -53.67
CA LYS A 542 37.68 8.34 -53.92
C LYS A 542 36.43 9.21 -53.79
N ILE A 543 35.49 9.02 -54.71
CA ILE A 543 34.15 9.60 -54.63
C ILE A 543 33.21 8.45 -54.27
N ASN A 544 32.56 8.57 -53.11
CA ASN A 544 31.50 7.68 -52.70
C ASN A 544 30.20 8.49 -52.62
N MET A 545 29.16 7.99 -53.28
CA MET A 545 27.81 8.51 -53.23
C MET A 545 26.89 7.36 -52.86
N ASP A 546 26.29 7.44 -51.68
CA ASP A 546 25.30 6.50 -51.21
C ASP A 546 23.96 7.22 -51.11
N GLY A 547 22.89 6.58 -51.57
CA GLY A 547 21.54 7.11 -51.53
C GLY A 547 20.57 6.03 -51.13
N GLU A 548 19.73 6.29 -50.13
CA GLU A 548 18.75 5.34 -49.64
C GLU A 548 17.38 6.01 -49.60
N PHE A 549 16.36 5.26 -50.01
CA PHE A 549 14.96 5.62 -49.87
C PHE A 549 14.23 4.45 -49.27
N ALA A 550 13.47 4.67 -48.20
CA ALA A 550 12.60 3.66 -47.64
C ALA A 550 11.24 4.28 -47.32
N GLN A 551 10.18 3.56 -47.67
CA GLN A 551 8.83 3.88 -47.26
C GLN A 551 8.34 2.83 -46.27
N PHE A 552 7.91 3.31 -45.11
CA PHE A 552 7.27 2.52 -44.08
C PHE A 552 5.74 2.61 -44.25
N ILE A 553 5.09 1.47 -44.40
CA ILE A 553 3.65 1.32 -44.48
C ILE A 553 3.20 0.65 -43.18
N PRO A 554 2.69 1.44 -42.21
CA PRO A 554 2.14 0.86 -40.98
C PRO A 554 0.88 0.06 -41.29
N GLY A 555 0.69 -1.04 -40.56
CA GLY A 555 -0.49 -1.88 -40.67
C GLY A 555 -0.76 -2.61 -39.36
N HIS A 556 -1.93 -3.25 -39.28
CA HIS A 556 -2.37 -3.99 -38.10
C HIS A 556 -2.66 -5.46 -38.42
N SER A 557 -2.69 -6.30 -37.38
CA SER A 557 -3.04 -7.69 -37.56
C SER A 557 -4.54 -7.86 -37.87
N LYS A 558 -4.88 -8.62 -38.91
CA LYS A 558 -6.30 -8.95 -39.21
C LYS A 558 -7.01 -9.74 -38.10
N ALA A 559 -6.24 -10.30 -37.15
CA ALA A 559 -6.76 -11.00 -35.98
C ALA A 559 -7.61 -10.09 -35.07
N ILE A 560 -7.36 -8.77 -35.08
CA ILE A 560 -8.13 -7.76 -34.32
C ILE A 560 -9.22 -7.08 -35.17
N GLY A 561 -9.68 -7.75 -36.22
CA GLY A 561 -10.72 -7.27 -37.14
C GLY A 561 -10.19 -6.39 -38.28
N ASN A 562 -11.08 -6.03 -39.21
CA ASN A 562 -10.71 -5.26 -40.41
C ASN A 562 -10.38 -3.80 -40.12
N THR A 563 -10.94 -3.24 -39.05
CA THR A 563 -10.73 -1.86 -38.61
C THR A 563 -9.57 -1.73 -37.63
N GLY A 564 -9.05 -2.84 -37.10
CA GLY A 564 -8.03 -2.87 -36.06
C GLY A 564 -8.48 -2.19 -34.78
N THR A 565 -9.47 -2.80 -34.13
CA THR A 565 -10.00 -2.28 -32.88
C THR A 565 -9.05 -2.56 -31.73
N SER A 566 -8.73 -1.50 -30.99
CA SER A 566 -8.01 -1.56 -29.72
C SER A 566 -8.94 -1.10 -28.60
N TYR A 567 -8.88 -1.76 -27.45
CA TYR A 567 -9.70 -1.43 -26.29
C TYR A 567 -8.90 -0.54 -25.36
N ILE A 568 -9.38 0.69 -25.13
CA ILE A 568 -8.82 1.56 -24.08
C ILE A 568 -9.12 0.95 -22.71
N ASP A 569 -10.32 0.38 -22.56
CA ASP A 569 -10.77 -0.42 -21.42
C ASP A 569 -11.81 -1.42 -21.92
N ASP A 570 -11.74 -2.67 -21.47
CA ASP A 570 -12.69 -3.74 -21.77
C ASP A 570 -13.57 -4.10 -20.58
N PHE A 571 -13.34 -3.47 -19.42
CA PHE A 571 -13.97 -3.71 -18.12
C PHE A 571 -13.88 -5.17 -17.62
N GLU A 572 -13.08 -6.04 -18.24
CA GLU A 572 -12.98 -7.45 -17.80
C GLU A 572 -12.21 -7.55 -16.47
N GLY A 573 -11.23 -6.66 -16.25
CA GLY A 573 -10.47 -6.56 -15.00
C GLY A 573 -11.09 -5.66 -13.93
N ALA A 574 -12.24 -5.03 -14.19
CA ALA A 574 -12.82 -4.04 -13.29
C ALA A 574 -13.44 -4.66 -12.01
N LYS A 575 -13.67 -5.98 -12.00
CA LYS A 575 -14.28 -6.68 -10.87
C LYS A 575 -13.27 -7.57 -10.15
N SER A 576 -13.06 -7.29 -8.87
CA SER A 576 -12.38 -8.17 -7.92
C SER A 576 -13.38 -8.68 -6.90
N THR A 577 -13.31 -9.96 -6.54
CA THR A 577 -14.25 -10.59 -5.58
C THR A 577 -13.51 -11.12 -4.37
N ILE A 578 -14.02 -10.82 -3.18
CA ILE A 578 -13.54 -11.41 -1.91
C ILE A 578 -14.54 -12.49 -1.51
N ASP A 579 -14.10 -13.76 -1.47
CA ASP A 579 -14.98 -14.86 -1.08
C ASP A 579 -15.23 -14.87 0.44
N LEU A 580 -16.50 -14.83 0.82
CA LEU A 580 -16.95 -14.84 2.21
C LEU A 580 -17.49 -16.21 2.67
N LYS A 581 -17.48 -17.25 1.81
CA LYS A 581 -18.11 -18.55 2.10
C LYS A 581 -17.34 -19.45 3.06
N ASN A 582 -16.05 -19.19 3.30
CA ASN A 582 -15.22 -20.04 4.16
C ASN A 582 -15.72 -20.01 5.61
N THR A 583 -16.30 -21.13 6.07
CA THR A 583 -16.93 -21.27 7.39
C THR A 583 -15.96 -21.10 8.55
N ASN A 584 -14.70 -21.48 8.38
CA ASN A 584 -13.68 -21.42 9.44
C ASN A 584 -13.29 -19.99 9.80
N ASN A 585 -13.56 -19.02 8.91
CA ASN A 585 -13.26 -17.62 9.17
C ASN A 585 -14.40 -16.90 9.91
N TRP A 586 -15.52 -17.58 10.14
CA TRP A 586 -16.65 -17.04 10.87
C TRP A 586 -16.68 -17.53 12.30
N SER A 587 -17.12 -16.64 13.19
CA SER A 587 -17.24 -16.84 14.62
C SER A 587 -18.62 -16.40 15.11
N LEU A 588 -18.96 -16.74 16.36
CA LEU A 588 -20.22 -16.29 16.97
C LEU A 588 -20.26 -14.75 17.03
N ALA A 589 -21.36 -14.13 16.61
CA ALA A 589 -21.48 -12.68 16.65
C ALA A 589 -21.70 -12.14 18.08
N THR A 590 -21.14 -10.96 18.32
CA THR A 590 -21.55 -10.10 19.44
C THR A 590 -22.96 -9.55 19.19
N THR A 591 -23.68 -9.18 20.25
CA THR A 591 -24.95 -8.46 20.09
C THR A 591 -24.68 -7.11 19.42
N PRO A 592 -25.28 -6.81 18.26
CA PRO A 592 -25.01 -5.58 17.52
C PRO A 592 -25.26 -4.32 18.36
N GLN A 593 -24.27 -3.44 18.44
CA GLN A 593 -24.34 -2.19 19.19
C GLN A 593 -24.82 -1.03 18.31
N GLY A 594 -25.28 0.07 18.94
CA GLY A 594 -25.70 1.28 18.24
C GLY A 594 -27.12 1.23 17.64
N GLN A 595 -27.87 0.16 17.89
CA GLN A 595 -29.22 -0.06 17.39
C GLN A 595 -30.19 -0.39 18.55
N PRO A 596 -30.45 0.57 19.46
CA PRO A 596 -31.23 0.32 20.68
C PRO A 596 -32.66 -0.16 20.43
N ASP A 597 -33.25 0.20 19.29
CA ASP A 597 -34.62 -0.19 18.94
C ASP A 597 -34.72 -1.69 18.58
N LEU A 598 -33.63 -2.27 18.07
CA LEU A 598 -33.57 -3.69 17.67
C LEU A 598 -32.85 -4.56 18.72
N PHE A 599 -31.80 -4.02 19.34
CA PHE A 599 -30.95 -4.72 20.31
C PHE A 599 -30.77 -3.90 21.59
N PRO A 600 -31.83 -3.69 22.39
CA PRO A 600 -31.77 -2.90 23.62
C PRO A 600 -30.78 -3.48 24.64
N GLU A 601 -30.56 -4.80 24.64
CA GLU A 601 -29.59 -5.48 25.50
C GLU A 601 -28.13 -5.15 25.15
N ALA A 602 -27.87 -4.64 23.94
CA ALA A 602 -26.55 -4.19 23.52
C ALA A 602 -26.09 -2.90 24.22
N MET A 603 -26.97 -2.18 24.94
CA MET A 603 -26.61 -0.96 25.66
C MET A 603 -26.27 -1.17 27.14
N ILE A 604 -26.36 -2.41 27.65
CA ILE A 604 -26.17 -2.70 29.07
C ILE A 604 -24.71 -2.50 29.48
N SER A 605 -24.44 -1.52 30.35
CA SER A 605 -23.10 -1.17 30.82
C SER A 605 -22.70 -1.83 32.16
N GLY A 606 -23.57 -2.66 32.74
CA GLY A 606 -23.35 -3.29 34.05
C GLY A 606 -23.61 -4.79 34.06
N THR A 607 -22.62 -5.56 34.52
CA THR A 607 -22.67 -7.04 34.65
C THR A 607 -23.18 -7.50 36.02
N THR A 608 -23.88 -6.65 36.79
CA THR A 608 -24.29 -6.98 38.17
C THR A 608 -25.80 -6.94 38.33
N GLY A 609 -26.33 -7.72 39.28
CA GLY A 609 -27.76 -7.77 39.60
C GLY A 609 -28.61 -8.39 38.48
N GLU A 610 -29.80 -7.84 38.26
CA GLU A 610 -30.80 -8.34 37.29
C GLU A 610 -30.30 -8.30 35.83
N ASN A 611 -29.28 -7.50 35.54
CA ASN A 611 -28.72 -7.29 34.20
C ASN A 611 -27.54 -8.20 33.86
N ALA A 612 -27.05 -9.02 34.80
CA ALA A 612 -25.80 -9.77 34.65
C ALA A 612 -25.74 -10.63 33.37
N PHE A 613 -26.84 -11.30 33.00
CA PHE A 613 -26.89 -12.18 31.82
C PHE A 613 -27.75 -11.66 30.67
N ALA A 614 -28.29 -10.44 30.79
CA ALA A 614 -29.27 -9.93 29.84
C ALA A 614 -28.73 -9.81 28.41
N TYR A 615 -27.42 -9.58 28.25
CA TYR A 615 -26.74 -9.40 26.96
C TYR A 615 -26.94 -10.56 25.96
N GLY A 616 -27.07 -11.80 26.44
CA GLY A 616 -27.18 -13.00 25.59
C GLY A 616 -28.59 -13.62 25.52
N LYS A 617 -29.60 -13.07 26.21
CA LYS A 617 -30.90 -13.73 26.38
C LYS A 617 -31.75 -13.86 25.11
N ASN A 618 -31.59 -12.94 24.15
CA ASN A 618 -32.31 -13.00 22.87
C ASN A 618 -31.61 -13.85 21.82
N ARG A 619 -30.45 -14.44 22.14
CA ARG A 619 -29.68 -15.23 21.18
C ARG A 619 -30.31 -16.61 20.97
N SER A 620 -30.85 -16.82 19.78
CA SER A 620 -31.33 -18.11 19.29
C SER A 620 -30.20 -18.91 18.62
N LYS A 621 -30.46 -20.18 18.32
CA LYS A 621 -29.47 -21.08 17.75
C LYS A 621 -29.29 -20.85 16.25
N LEU A 622 -28.03 -20.70 15.84
CA LEU A 622 -27.60 -20.64 14.45
C LEU A 622 -26.51 -21.69 14.22
N ALA A 623 -26.61 -22.40 13.10
CA ALA A 623 -25.54 -23.25 12.61
C ALA A 623 -25.15 -22.79 11.20
N TRP A 624 -23.85 -22.55 10.98
CA TRP A 624 -23.30 -22.25 9.66
C TRP A 624 -22.33 -23.33 9.23
N TYR A 625 -22.49 -23.84 8.01
CA TYR A 625 -21.67 -24.94 7.51
C TYR A 625 -21.71 -25.05 5.99
N ILE A 626 -20.73 -25.77 5.43
CA ILE A 626 -20.77 -26.26 4.06
C ILE A 626 -20.98 -27.77 4.15
N ILE A 627 -21.97 -28.30 3.42
CA ILE A 627 -22.21 -29.74 3.36
C ILE A 627 -21.07 -30.39 2.58
N ASP A 628 -20.37 -31.33 3.23
CA ASP A 628 -19.24 -32.02 2.65
C ASP A 628 -19.67 -32.83 1.40
N PRO A 629 -18.91 -32.78 0.29
CA PRO A 629 -19.18 -33.59 -0.90
C PRO A 629 -19.38 -35.10 -0.64
N LEU A 630 -18.83 -35.64 0.45
CA LEU A 630 -19.02 -37.04 0.86
C LEU A 630 -20.49 -37.45 0.97
N PHE A 631 -21.39 -36.52 1.31
CA PHE A 631 -22.83 -36.81 1.46
C PHE A 631 -23.53 -37.06 0.11
N TYR A 632 -22.95 -36.57 -0.98
CA TYR A 632 -23.49 -36.68 -2.32
C TYR A 632 -22.86 -37.79 -3.16
N ASP A 633 -21.81 -38.45 -2.66
CA ASP A 633 -21.18 -39.56 -3.36
C ASP A 633 -22.11 -40.79 -3.36
N GLU A 634 -22.74 -41.07 -4.51
CA GLU A 634 -23.61 -42.22 -4.68
C GLU A 634 -22.86 -43.56 -4.73
N ARG A 635 -21.53 -43.55 -4.94
CA ARG A 635 -20.71 -44.76 -5.11
C ARG A 635 -19.80 -45.05 -3.91
N GLY A 636 -19.59 -44.07 -3.03
CA GLY A 636 -18.75 -44.19 -1.84
C GLY A 636 -19.42 -44.91 -0.68
N GLY A 637 -18.67 -45.75 0.04
CA GLY A 637 -19.13 -46.42 1.26
C GLY A 637 -19.07 -45.56 2.54
N LEU A 638 -18.73 -44.27 2.40
CA LEU A 638 -18.51 -43.34 3.52
C LEU A 638 -19.75 -42.53 3.91
N LYS A 639 -20.82 -42.58 3.10
CA LYS A 639 -22.10 -41.91 3.41
C LYS A 639 -22.74 -42.54 4.66
N PRO A 640 -23.12 -41.75 5.68
CA PRO A 640 -23.84 -42.28 6.84
C PRO A 640 -25.16 -42.96 6.47
N LYS A 641 -25.48 -44.09 7.12
CA LYS A 641 -26.64 -44.94 6.77
C LYS A 641 -28.00 -44.25 6.94
N ASN A 642 -28.08 -43.22 7.79
CA ASN A 642 -29.29 -42.46 8.09
C ASN A 642 -29.56 -41.33 7.09
N VAL A 643 -28.65 -41.08 6.14
CA VAL A 643 -28.85 -40.08 5.09
C VAL A 643 -29.26 -40.82 3.82
N ASP A 644 -30.55 -40.80 3.50
CA ASP A 644 -31.08 -41.46 2.31
C ASP A 644 -31.04 -40.53 1.07
N LYS A 645 -31.71 -40.94 -0.01
CA LYS A 645 -31.79 -40.14 -1.24
C LYS A 645 -32.83 -39.03 -1.16
N GLU A 646 -33.88 -39.20 -0.35
CA GLU A 646 -34.93 -38.21 -0.18
C GLU A 646 -34.39 -37.01 0.59
N GLU A 647 -33.57 -37.26 1.63
CA GLU A 647 -32.93 -36.22 2.43
C GLU A 647 -32.05 -35.31 1.58
N ILE A 648 -31.11 -35.87 0.80
CA ILE A 648 -30.20 -35.09 -0.06
C ILE A 648 -30.87 -34.47 -1.30
N SER A 649 -32.16 -34.76 -1.53
CA SER A 649 -32.93 -34.18 -2.61
C SER A 649 -33.69 -32.92 -2.18
N LYS A 650 -33.79 -32.63 -0.87
CA LYS A 650 -34.42 -31.40 -0.37
C LYS A 650 -33.65 -30.18 -0.84
N ASN A 651 -34.37 -29.10 -1.12
CA ASN A 651 -33.76 -27.88 -1.67
C ASN A 651 -32.74 -27.26 -0.71
N SER A 652 -32.92 -27.44 0.60
CA SER A 652 -32.04 -26.95 1.67
C SER A 652 -30.69 -27.67 1.78
N VAL A 653 -30.56 -28.90 1.24
CA VAL A 653 -29.35 -29.71 1.41
C VAL A 653 -28.84 -30.35 0.12
N ARG A 654 -29.48 -30.09 -1.02
CA ARG A 654 -29.06 -30.66 -2.31
C ARG A 654 -27.73 -30.08 -2.79
N MET A 655 -27.04 -30.85 -3.63
CA MET A 655 -25.89 -30.33 -4.37
C MET A 655 -26.36 -29.27 -5.38
N VAL A 656 -25.68 -28.12 -5.38
CA VAL A 656 -25.87 -27.05 -6.37
C VAL A 656 -24.74 -27.10 -7.39
N LEU A 657 -25.07 -27.30 -8.66
CA LEU A 657 -24.08 -27.33 -9.74
C LEU A 657 -23.84 -25.93 -10.31
N GLU A 658 -22.63 -25.69 -10.82
CA GLU A 658 -22.29 -24.37 -11.40
C GLU A 658 -23.19 -23.99 -12.57
N ASP A 659 -23.54 -24.95 -13.44
CA ASP A 659 -24.40 -24.74 -14.59
C ASP A 659 -25.83 -24.29 -14.22
N GLU A 660 -26.28 -24.53 -12.99
CA GLU A 660 -27.60 -24.06 -12.52
C GLU A 660 -27.61 -22.55 -12.26
N VAL A 661 -26.51 -22.02 -11.73
CA VAL A 661 -26.36 -20.60 -11.38
C VAL A 661 -25.78 -19.81 -12.55
N PHE A 662 -24.83 -20.40 -13.28
CA PHE A 662 -24.08 -19.77 -14.37
C PHE A 662 -24.15 -20.60 -15.67
N PRO A 663 -25.34 -20.73 -16.31
CA PRO A 663 -25.54 -21.62 -17.45
C PRO A 663 -24.71 -21.28 -18.70
N ASN A 664 -24.24 -20.04 -18.81
CA ASN A 664 -23.44 -19.55 -19.94
C ASN A 664 -21.92 -19.70 -19.72
N ARG A 665 -21.48 -20.16 -18.55
CA ARG A 665 -20.05 -20.36 -18.27
C ARG A 665 -19.60 -21.67 -18.90
N VAL A 666 -18.68 -21.58 -19.86
CA VAL A 666 -18.19 -22.77 -20.58
C VAL A 666 -17.04 -23.41 -19.80
N ASN A 667 -17.30 -24.58 -19.20
CA ASN A 667 -16.27 -25.38 -18.55
C ASN A 667 -15.53 -26.27 -19.56
N ASN A 668 -14.33 -25.83 -19.97
CA ASN A 668 -13.53 -26.48 -21.03
C ASN A 668 -12.74 -27.72 -20.58
N GLN A 669 -12.91 -28.21 -19.35
CA GLN A 669 -12.16 -29.37 -18.84
C GLN A 669 -13.08 -30.57 -18.58
N ASN A 670 -12.97 -31.59 -19.44
CA ASN A 670 -13.47 -32.96 -19.25
C ASN A 670 -14.97 -33.18 -19.00
N ASN A 671 -15.85 -32.22 -19.31
CA ASN A 671 -17.31 -32.35 -19.10
C ASN A 671 -17.69 -32.65 -17.63
N ILE A 672 -16.79 -32.34 -16.69
CA ILE A 672 -17.04 -32.43 -15.26
C ILE A 672 -17.75 -31.14 -14.87
N LYS A 673 -18.98 -31.26 -14.37
CA LYS A 673 -19.75 -30.13 -13.85
C LYS A 673 -19.32 -29.87 -12.41
N PRO A 674 -18.61 -28.77 -12.13
CA PRO A 674 -18.19 -28.48 -10.76
C PRO A 674 -19.41 -28.15 -9.89
N ASN A 675 -19.34 -28.53 -8.63
CA ASN A 675 -20.31 -28.13 -7.62
C ASN A 675 -19.93 -26.78 -7.01
N ILE A 676 -20.93 -25.97 -6.66
CA ILE A 676 -20.73 -24.75 -5.88
C ILE A 676 -20.83 -25.11 -4.40
N ALA A 677 -19.79 -24.81 -3.63
CA ALA A 677 -19.88 -24.86 -2.17
C ALA A 677 -20.84 -23.77 -1.67
N VAL A 678 -21.93 -24.20 -1.02
CA VAL A 678 -22.96 -23.31 -0.46
C VAL A 678 -22.69 -23.12 1.03
N LEU A 679 -22.58 -21.87 1.47
CA LEU A 679 -22.59 -21.51 2.88
C LEU A 679 -24.04 -21.61 3.38
N ASN A 680 -24.35 -22.69 4.08
CA ASN A 680 -25.69 -22.92 4.64
C ASN A 680 -25.78 -22.21 5.99
N LEU A 681 -26.89 -21.49 6.20
CA LEU A 681 -27.24 -20.84 7.46
C LEU A 681 -28.54 -21.44 7.97
N ALA A 682 -28.46 -22.29 8.97
CA ALA A 682 -29.62 -22.91 9.61
C ALA A 682 -29.95 -22.16 10.90
N HIS A 683 -31.03 -21.37 10.88
CA HIS A 683 -31.51 -20.57 12.00
C HIS A 683 -32.70 -21.25 12.68
N TYR A 684 -32.61 -21.44 14.00
CA TYR A 684 -33.63 -22.09 14.83
C TYR A 684 -34.12 -21.08 15.89
N PRO A 685 -35.09 -20.22 15.56
CA PRO A 685 -35.47 -19.08 16.43
C PRO A 685 -36.14 -19.51 17.74
N ALA A 686 -36.75 -20.70 17.78
CA ALA A 686 -37.33 -21.28 19.00
C ALA A 686 -36.30 -22.03 19.87
N GLU A 687 -35.12 -22.34 19.35
CA GLU A 687 -34.07 -23.05 20.11
C GLU A 687 -33.08 -22.06 20.72
N ARG A 688 -32.66 -22.32 21.97
CA ARG A 688 -31.67 -21.51 22.67
C ARG A 688 -30.30 -21.59 21.98
N GLY A 689 -29.70 -20.43 21.72
CA GLY A 689 -28.34 -20.32 21.22
C GLY A 689 -27.26 -20.45 22.31
N PRO A 690 -25.98 -20.46 21.92
CA PRO A 690 -24.86 -20.48 22.86
C PRO A 690 -24.86 -19.29 23.83
N TYR A 691 -24.54 -19.55 25.10
CA TYR A 691 -24.48 -18.54 26.17
C TYR A 691 -25.78 -17.76 26.40
N ASN A 692 -26.92 -18.39 26.08
CA ASN A 692 -28.24 -17.88 26.40
C ASN A 692 -28.73 -18.44 27.75
N PHE A 693 -28.77 -17.58 28.77
CA PHE A 693 -29.27 -17.89 30.13
C PHE A 693 -30.68 -17.35 30.36
N ASP A 694 -31.52 -17.31 29.33
CA ASP A 694 -32.91 -16.90 29.47
C ASP A 694 -33.72 -17.93 30.26
N VAL A 695 -34.62 -17.45 31.13
CA VAL A 695 -35.38 -18.31 32.05
C VAL A 695 -36.81 -17.81 32.21
N ALA A 696 -36.98 -16.50 32.41
CA ALA A 696 -38.27 -15.87 32.60
C ALA A 696 -38.31 -14.52 31.88
N GLU A 697 -39.52 -14.11 31.53
CA GLU A 697 -39.80 -12.81 30.92
C GLU A 697 -39.17 -11.67 31.73
N ASN A 698 -38.50 -10.76 31.04
CA ASN A 698 -37.89 -9.57 31.59
C ASN A 698 -37.92 -8.43 30.56
N TYR A 699 -37.38 -7.27 30.92
CA TYR A 699 -37.38 -6.09 30.05
C TYR A 699 -36.77 -6.33 28.65
N TYR A 700 -35.83 -7.28 28.53
CA TYR A 700 -35.10 -7.53 27.30
C TYR A 700 -35.58 -8.77 26.54
N SER A 701 -36.31 -9.69 27.18
CA SER A 701 -36.54 -11.03 26.67
C SER A 701 -37.90 -11.58 27.10
N ALA A 702 -38.56 -12.32 26.20
CA ALA A 702 -39.84 -12.98 26.44
C ALA A 702 -39.77 -14.23 27.35
N GLY A 703 -38.57 -14.72 27.69
CA GLY A 703 -38.40 -15.92 28.51
C GLY A 703 -38.52 -17.23 27.71
N VAL A 704 -38.76 -18.32 28.43
CA VAL A 704 -38.86 -19.67 27.85
C VAL A 704 -40.11 -20.40 28.29
N ASP A 705 -40.58 -21.31 27.44
CA ASP A 705 -41.74 -22.14 27.72
C ASP A 705 -41.40 -23.30 28.68
N ALA A 706 -42.41 -24.09 29.04
CA ALA A 706 -42.25 -25.25 29.93
C ALA A 706 -41.43 -26.39 29.31
N ASP A 707 -41.32 -26.44 27.98
CA ASP A 707 -40.57 -27.44 27.21
C ASP A 707 -39.10 -27.00 26.97
N GLY A 708 -38.76 -25.75 27.32
CA GLY A 708 -37.43 -25.16 27.24
C GLY A 708 -37.17 -24.34 25.97
N ASN A 709 -38.16 -24.17 25.09
CA ASN A 709 -38.06 -23.36 23.88
C ASN A 709 -38.16 -21.86 24.22
N LEU A 710 -37.58 -21.02 23.36
CA LEU A 710 -37.67 -19.57 23.47
C LEU A 710 -39.09 -19.10 23.14
N GLU A 711 -39.69 -18.36 24.07
CA GLU A 711 -40.95 -17.66 23.84
C GLU A 711 -40.73 -16.49 22.86
N GLN A 712 -41.76 -16.20 22.05
CA GLN A 712 -41.75 -15.20 20.97
C GLN A 712 -40.53 -15.30 20.02
N PRO A 713 -40.40 -16.40 19.23
CA PRO A 713 -39.26 -16.64 18.35
C PRO A 713 -38.94 -15.48 17.38
N GLU A 714 -39.95 -14.71 16.99
CA GLU A 714 -39.84 -13.53 16.12
C GLU A 714 -39.05 -12.37 16.73
N THR A 715 -38.91 -12.34 18.06
CA THR A 715 -38.10 -11.33 18.78
C THR A 715 -36.65 -11.77 18.97
N ARG A 716 -36.31 -13.00 18.57
CA ARG A 716 -35.00 -13.61 18.81
C ARG A 716 -34.10 -13.42 17.60
N TRP A 717 -32.81 -13.23 17.86
CA TRP A 717 -31.81 -13.03 16.83
C TRP A 717 -30.72 -14.08 16.92
N SER A 718 -29.97 -14.24 15.84
CA SER A 718 -28.73 -15.01 15.84
C SER A 718 -27.78 -14.40 14.82
N GLY A 719 -26.48 -14.61 14.99
CA GLY A 719 -25.51 -13.97 14.11
C GLY A 719 -24.16 -14.65 14.12
N MET A 720 -23.43 -14.41 13.04
CA MET A 720 -22.04 -14.78 12.85
C MET A 720 -21.26 -13.55 12.40
N MET A 721 -20.00 -13.43 12.82
CA MET A 721 -19.13 -12.32 12.45
C MET A 721 -17.78 -12.83 12.00
N ARG A 722 -17.10 -12.06 11.15
CA ARG A 722 -15.75 -12.35 10.69
C ARG A 722 -14.96 -11.06 10.50
N LYS A 723 -13.64 -11.18 10.57
CA LYS A 723 -12.73 -10.14 10.08
C LYS A 723 -12.78 -10.06 8.55
N ILE A 724 -12.76 -8.84 8.03
CA ILE A 724 -12.46 -8.57 6.62
C ILE A 724 -10.97 -8.24 6.50
N GLU A 725 -10.28 -8.92 5.60
CA GLU A 725 -8.82 -8.77 5.47
C GLU A 725 -8.41 -7.42 4.87
N SER A 726 -9.21 -6.90 3.91
CA SER A 726 -9.04 -5.54 3.41
C SER A 726 -9.91 -4.58 4.20
N THR A 727 -9.31 -3.75 5.05
CA THR A 727 -10.04 -2.80 5.90
C THR A 727 -10.33 -1.46 5.21
N ASP A 728 -9.63 -1.14 4.13
CA ASP A 728 -9.80 0.10 3.37
C ASP A 728 -10.66 -0.15 2.13
N PHE A 729 -11.98 -0.02 2.29
CA PHE A 729 -12.96 -0.22 1.22
C PHE A 729 -12.89 0.86 0.14
N GLU A 730 -12.49 2.07 0.49
CA GLU A 730 -12.33 3.18 -0.46
C GLU A 730 -11.14 2.91 -1.40
N ALA A 731 -9.97 2.56 -0.83
CA ALA A 731 -8.80 2.23 -1.63
C ALA A 731 -8.98 0.93 -2.44
N SER A 732 -9.78 -0.01 -1.93
CA SER A 732 -10.08 -1.28 -2.60
C SER A 732 -11.27 -1.19 -3.57
N ASN A 733 -11.93 -0.03 -3.65
CA ASN A 733 -13.15 0.22 -4.42
C ASN A 733 -14.23 -0.88 -4.22
N ILE A 734 -14.58 -1.19 -2.96
CA ILE A 734 -15.62 -2.17 -2.64
C ILE A 734 -17.00 -1.51 -2.76
N GLU A 735 -17.79 -1.94 -3.74
CA GLU A 735 -19.10 -1.33 -4.05
C GLU A 735 -20.30 -2.18 -3.63
N TYR A 736 -20.21 -3.51 -3.76
CA TYR A 736 -21.36 -4.41 -3.62
C TYR A 736 -21.04 -5.64 -2.78
N ILE A 737 -22.03 -6.10 -2.02
CA ILE A 737 -22.09 -7.46 -1.50
C ILE A 737 -23.00 -8.25 -2.42
N GLU A 738 -22.44 -9.26 -3.09
CA GLU A 738 -23.21 -10.14 -3.98
C GLU A 738 -23.34 -11.52 -3.34
N PHE A 739 -24.57 -12.04 -3.32
CA PHE A 739 -24.83 -13.42 -2.93
C PHE A 739 -26.03 -13.98 -3.69
N TRP A 740 -26.03 -15.31 -3.83
CA TRP A 740 -27.09 -16.09 -4.45
C TRP A 740 -27.74 -16.90 -3.34
N MET A 741 -28.99 -16.59 -3.04
CA MET A 741 -29.77 -17.27 -2.02
C MET A 741 -30.77 -18.20 -2.70
N MET A 742 -30.83 -19.46 -2.28
CA MET A 742 -31.90 -20.36 -2.70
C MET A 742 -33.21 -19.86 -2.11
N ASP A 743 -34.29 -19.89 -2.91
CA ASP A 743 -35.61 -19.43 -2.48
C ASP A 743 -36.10 -20.24 -1.25
N PRO A 744 -36.14 -19.63 -0.05
CA PRO A 744 -36.51 -20.34 1.18
C PRO A 744 -38.02 -20.57 1.29
N PHE A 745 -38.84 -19.93 0.45
CA PHE A 745 -40.30 -19.97 0.51
C PHE A 745 -40.93 -21.12 -0.28
N THR A 746 -40.10 -21.98 -0.87
CA THR A 746 -40.54 -23.13 -1.67
C THR A 746 -41.27 -24.19 -0.85
N GLU A 747 -40.87 -24.37 0.41
CA GLU A 747 -41.48 -25.34 1.34
C GLU A 747 -42.44 -24.67 2.35
N ASP A 748 -42.14 -23.44 2.78
CA ASP A 748 -42.98 -22.65 3.70
C ASP A 748 -43.17 -21.20 3.19
N PRO A 749 -44.27 -20.92 2.48
CA PRO A 749 -44.53 -19.59 1.91
C PRO A 749 -44.74 -18.47 2.95
N ASP A 750 -45.06 -18.81 4.20
CA ASP A 750 -45.40 -17.85 5.25
C ASP A 750 -44.23 -17.55 6.21
N ASN A 751 -43.05 -18.13 5.96
CA ASN A 751 -41.86 -17.98 6.79
C ASN A 751 -41.23 -16.58 6.69
N LYS A 752 -41.65 -15.65 7.57
CA LYS A 752 -41.15 -14.27 7.60
C LYS A 752 -39.89 -14.14 8.45
N GLY A 753 -38.89 -13.45 7.93
CA GLY A 753 -37.65 -13.13 8.64
C GLY A 753 -36.88 -11.98 7.99
N GLU A 754 -35.91 -11.44 8.72
CA GLU A 754 -35.06 -10.33 8.27
C GLU A 754 -33.58 -10.74 8.35
N LEU A 755 -32.83 -10.48 7.29
CA LEU A 755 -31.38 -10.68 7.25
C LEU A 755 -30.69 -9.31 7.36
N TYR A 756 -29.86 -9.16 8.39
CA TYR A 756 -29.04 -7.98 8.60
C TYR A 756 -27.59 -8.27 8.23
N ILE A 757 -26.96 -7.34 7.51
CA ILE A 757 -25.53 -7.37 7.23
C ILE A 757 -24.93 -6.10 7.82
N ASN A 758 -24.26 -6.24 8.96
CA ASN A 758 -23.55 -5.14 9.60
C ASN A 758 -22.13 -5.05 9.03
N LEU A 759 -21.77 -3.89 8.51
CA LEU A 759 -20.42 -3.57 8.04
C LEU A 759 -19.85 -2.42 8.87
N GLY A 760 -18.57 -2.51 9.21
CA GLY A 760 -17.86 -1.50 9.96
C GLY A 760 -17.18 -2.07 11.20
N GLU A 761 -17.03 -1.24 12.21
CA GLU A 761 -16.41 -1.62 13.48
C GLU A 761 -17.45 -2.32 14.36
N VAL A 762 -17.29 -3.64 14.51
CA VAL A 762 -18.13 -4.48 15.36
C VAL A 762 -17.31 -4.89 16.58
N SER A 763 -17.96 -4.94 17.75
CA SER A 763 -17.32 -5.44 18.97
C SER A 763 -16.82 -6.87 18.75
N GLU A 764 -15.64 -7.20 19.28
CA GLU A 764 -15.10 -8.57 19.34
C GLU A 764 -15.39 -9.25 20.70
N ASP A 765 -16.01 -8.52 21.63
CA ASP A 765 -16.39 -9.03 22.95
C ASP A 765 -17.73 -9.81 22.89
N ILE A 766 -17.63 -11.11 22.56
CA ILE A 766 -18.77 -12.05 22.42
C ILE A 766 -19.51 -12.26 23.74
N LEU A 767 -18.75 -12.38 24.82
CA LEU A 767 -19.24 -12.55 26.18
C LEU A 767 -18.92 -11.29 26.96
N ARG A 768 -19.82 -10.31 26.88
CA ARG A 768 -19.59 -8.95 27.37
C ARG A 768 -19.13 -8.91 28.83
N ASP A 769 -17.83 -8.85 29.03
CA ASP A 769 -17.16 -8.69 30.33
C ASP A 769 -15.87 -7.85 30.23
N GLY A 770 -15.50 -7.42 29.02
CA GLY A 770 -14.29 -6.63 28.75
C GLY A 770 -12.98 -7.40 28.91
N ARG A 771 -13.03 -8.72 29.10
CA ARG A 771 -11.87 -9.62 29.18
C ARG A 771 -11.67 -10.35 27.86
N LYS A 772 -10.42 -10.66 27.54
CA LYS A 772 -10.09 -11.53 26.42
C LYS A 772 -10.19 -12.99 26.88
N GLY A 773 -11.28 -13.66 26.54
CA GLY A 773 -11.40 -15.12 26.70
C GLY A 773 -10.57 -15.84 25.64
N TYR A 774 -9.71 -16.77 26.05
CA TYR A 774 -8.98 -17.64 25.12
C TYR A 774 -8.69 -19.00 25.77
N GLU A 775 -9.17 -20.06 25.12
CA GLU A 775 -9.20 -21.42 25.62
C GLU A 775 -7.82 -22.01 25.90
N ASN A 776 -6.84 -21.71 25.05
CA ASN A 776 -5.49 -22.25 25.21
C ASN A 776 -4.71 -21.63 26.39
N GLY A 777 -5.25 -20.58 27.02
CA GLY A 777 -4.74 -20.03 28.28
C GLY A 777 -5.34 -20.66 29.53
N LEU A 778 -6.37 -21.48 29.39
CA LEU A 778 -6.99 -22.17 30.51
C LEU A 778 -6.06 -23.27 31.06
N PRO A 779 -6.27 -23.70 32.31
CA PRO A 779 -5.44 -24.72 32.95
C PRO A 779 -5.36 -26.00 32.13
N THR A 780 -4.19 -26.64 32.15
CA THR A 780 -3.97 -27.92 31.45
C THR A 780 -4.36 -29.14 32.29
N THR A 781 -4.79 -28.92 33.53
CA THR A 781 -5.15 -29.95 34.51
C THR A 781 -6.39 -29.51 35.28
N GLU A 782 -6.92 -30.37 36.16
CA GLU A 782 -8.02 -30.03 37.07
C GLU A 782 -7.67 -28.90 38.06
N VAL A 783 -6.39 -28.61 38.28
CA VAL A 783 -5.95 -27.54 39.19
C VAL A 783 -6.24 -26.18 38.55
N VAL A 784 -7.09 -25.40 39.21
CA VAL A 784 -7.49 -24.06 38.77
C VAL A 784 -6.42 -23.06 39.17
N GLU A 785 -5.53 -22.73 38.25
CA GLU A 785 -4.47 -21.73 38.40
C GLU A 785 -4.46 -20.75 37.22
N ASN A 786 -3.88 -19.56 37.41
CA ASN A 786 -3.70 -18.55 36.35
C ASN A 786 -5.00 -18.17 35.61
N VAL A 787 -6.13 -18.18 36.31
CA VAL A 787 -7.43 -17.75 35.81
C VAL A 787 -8.08 -16.76 36.77
N ASP A 788 -8.85 -15.84 36.20
CA ASP A 788 -9.80 -14.98 36.89
C ASP A 788 -11.24 -15.48 36.61
N THR A 789 -12.22 -14.98 37.35
CA THR A 789 -13.64 -15.35 37.16
C THR A 789 -14.45 -14.12 36.80
N THR A 790 -15.18 -14.21 35.69
CA THR A 790 -16.17 -13.22 35.26
C THR A 790 -17.57 -13.78 35.50
N ILE A 791 -18.58 -13.00 35.13
CA ILE A 791 -19.97 -13.47 35.18
C ILE A 791 -20.24 -14.63 34.24
N TRP A 792 -19.48 -14.75 33.15
CA TRP A 792 -19.68 -15.77 32.12
C TRP A 792 -18.92 -17.06 32.40
N GLY A 793 -17.78 -16.97 33.11
CA GLY A 793 -16.97 -18.13 33.40
C GLY A 793 -15.56 -17.80 33.85
N ARG A 794 -14.64 -18.72 33.59
CA ARG A 794 -13.21 -18.54 33.89
C ARG A 794 -12.51 -17.98 32.67
N VAL A 795 -11.70 -16.95 32.87
CA VAL A 795 -10.86 -16.36 31.83
C VAL A 795 -9.40 -16.46 32.27
N PRO A 796 -8.45 -16.70 31.35
CA PRO A 796 -7.04 -16.69 31.70
C PRO A 796 -6.62 -15.32 32.28
N SER A 797 -5.82 -15.34 33.35
CA SER A 797 -5.26 -14.11 33.94
C SER A 797 -3.93 -13.70 33.30
N LEU A 798 -3.33 -14.59 32.52
CA LEU A 798 -2.11 -14.35 31.75
C LEU A 798 -2.47 -13.78 30.38
N GLN A 799 -1.47 -13.29 29.64
CA GLN A 799 -1.67 -12.80 28.28
C GLN A 799 -1.43 -13.91 27.27
N ALA A 800 -2.21 -13.92 26.20
CA ALA A 800 -2.02 -14.87 25.10
C ALA A 800 -0.74 -14.52 24.32
N LEU A 801 0.24 -15.42 24.32
CA LEU A 801 1.47 -15.28 23.52
C LEU A 801 1.34 -15.89 22.12
N VAL A 802 0.60 -17.01 22.03
CA VAL A 802 0.32 -17.78 20.81
C VAL A 802 -1.09 -18.40 20.93
N GLU A 803 -1.72 -18.69 19.80
CA GLU A 803 -3.05 -19.31 19.71
C GLU A 803 -2.94 -20.80 19.41
N SER A 804 -2.46 -21.57 20.39
CA SER A 804 -2.29 -23.02 20.24
C SER A 804 -2.49 -23.74 21.56
N PHE A 805 -3.25 -24.84 21.53
CA PHE A 805 -3.43 -25.75 22.65
C PHE A 805 -2.13 -26.45 23.05
N SER A 806 -2.06 -26.87 24.32
CA SER A 806 -1.00 -27.75 24.79
C SER A 806 -1.09 -29.12 24.11
N ASN A 807 0.06 -29.67 23.72
CA ASN A 807 0.19 -31.03 23.18
C ASN A 807 0.34 -32.10 24.27
N ALA A 808 0.25 -31.74 25.55
CA ALA A 808 0.30 -32.70 26.64
C ALA A 808 -0.93 -33.64 26.62
N GLY A 809 -0.71 -34.92 26.92
CA GLY A 809 -1.80 -35.88 27.00
C GLY A 809 -2.81 -35.48 28.09
N GLY A 810 -4.10 -35.42 27.74
CA GLY A 810 -5.17 -35.09 28.68
C GLY A 810 -5.36 -33.58 28.95
N SER A 811 -4.56 -32.68 28.37
CA SER A 811 -4.76 -31.24 28.61
C SER A 811 -5.97 -30.66 27.84
N ARG A 812 -6.29 -31.21 26.67
CA ARG A 812 -7.34 -30.67 25.79
C ARG A 812 -8.70 -30.59 26.47
N ILE A 813 -9.07 -31.58 27.27
CA ILE A 813 -10.37 -31.59 27.98
C ILE A 813 -10.53 -30.44 28.99
N HIS A 814 -9.45 -29.78 29.39
CA HIS A 814 -9.46 -28.65 30.30
C HIS A 814 -9.29 -27.30 29.59
N GLN A 815 -8.80 -27.32 28.35
CA GLN A 815 -8.57 -26.11 27.56
C GLN A 815 -9.69 -25.87 26.54
N ASP A 816 -10.14 -26.90 25.82
CA ASP A 816 -11.19 -26.87 24.80
C ASP A 816 -12.57 -27.04 25.48
N VAL A 817 -13.14 -25.92 25.94
CA VAL A 817 -14.34 -25.85 26.80
C VAL A 817 -15.36 -24.78 26.36
N GLY A 818 -15.10 -24.09 25.25
CA GLY A 818 -15.86 -22.94 24.74
C GLY A 818 -15.30 -21.58 25.19
N TYR A 819 -15.99 -20.53 24.76
CA TYR A 819 -15.82 -19.14 25.25
C TYR A 819 -16.05 -19.00 26.75
#